data_AF-A0A2V9II21-F1
#
_entry.id   AF-A0A2V9II21-F1
#
_cell.length_a   1.000
_cell.length_b   1.000
_cell.length_c   1.000
_cell.angle_alpha   90.00
_cell.angle_beta   90.00
_cell.angle_gamma   90.00
#
_symmetry.space_group_name_H-M   'P 1'
#
loop_
_entity.id
_entity.type
_entity.pdbx_description
1 polymer ?
#
loop_
_entity_poly.entity_id
_entity_poly.type
_entity_poly.pdbx_seq_one_letter_code
_entity_poly.pdbx_strand_id
1 'polypeptide(L)'
;QNSDSFPVKIGDLSVLPRVRYVVTLDSDTQLPRGTAHRLIGTLAHPLNRAVVDPVTNTVVEGYGILQPRVGISVHSAGRSRLANIYSGQTAFDIYTRASSDVYQDLFGEGSFTGKGIYEVDVYQRVLAKRFPSNAILSHDLIEGAYARAGLVSDVEVIDDYPSHFTAYSRRKHRWVRGDWQIMLWLLPRVRDYFGRMTPNPLSVISRWKILDNLRRSLIEMSTFALLLAGWFFLPGGPERWTVATLVLLLIPAYAQLLLALARLGRVENLAGYLKETGAAFVTGQVNAFFMLAFLSHQTLMTLDAIVRTVVRLAVTRRRLLEWETAAQAETGAVRRTPVDLYLGWTPWLSAVIAAALAEYRPGALPVASPVLVLWACAKPLSQWLNRPLLAGKTAITEEDEAVLRRAALGTWRFFRQFSNADANWLVPDNVQEEPPVVAPRISPTNLGLLLDARLAACELGYLTPSEFVGETEKSLAAARRLPRYNGHFLNWYDTRTLQPLEPLFVSTVDSGNLACCLWTLKQGCLELNRQPLFRAVLWRGIRDHVSLLDEIARAAAVPADAVRAIEGLRQRMDSLGEESAAWIRDLPALEQMALEVEGTLANRGAEIEELEWWAAETSARLRAVRNTVESFTPWLLPVHRKVFRQLEAEPEKPEKGVEHLTLEALPPVLADLDAKLQRLSEDALADQATGLAARSLRELLPASMREAETFSERLGALAAEADGLVRQMDFGFLYNKRRKVLSVGYHVRSRRLEASCYELLASEARAAAFAAIAKGDVPQESWLHLGRTHVLWKGEQVLLSWSGTMFEYLMPALWMKSYPNTILDRSLRASVRCQQEIAQQKMGKSKRIPWGISEAASSKRDPAGHYQYEAFGIPALATNPGALEAFVVSPYASFLALAADASGAVRNLRRMQEMGWLGRFGFYEAADFEPSGAIRPEGYELVRCWMAHHQGMSLLAACNLLADSTLEDLFHAEPLVAATERLLHERLPLGVRVESADEPPRGERTATRETRARKLDAIEYSQDAHGERAACDNAGVHAGRRI
;
A
#
# COMPACT_ATOMS: atom_id res chain seq x y z
N GLN A 1 -27.65 -39.99 21.29
CA GLN A 1 -26.55 -40.20 20.32
C GLN A 1 -26.17 -38.83 19.77
N ASN A 2 -25.03 -38.27 20.20
CA ASN A 2 -24.47 -37.03 19.65
C ASN A 2 -23.97 -37.32 18.24
N SER A 3 -24.78 -37.06 17.23
CA SER A 3 -24.32 -37.04 15.84
C SER A 3 -23.52 -35.76 15.63
N ASP A 4 -22.24 -35.84 15.96
CA ASP A 4 -21.26 -34.81 15.66
C ASP A 4 -21.18 -34.60 14.14
N SER A 5 -21.51 -33.40 13.67
CA SER A 5 -21.59 -33.10 12.23
C SER A 5 -20.23 -32.84 11.59
N PHE A 6 -19.14 -32.84 12.38
CA PHE A 6 -17.78 -32.59 11.93
C PHE A 6 -16.93 -33.85 12.10
N PRO A 7 -16.53 -34.54 11.01
CA PRO A 7 -15.77 -35.78 11.07
C PRO A 7 -14.31 -35.58 11.51
N VAL A 8 -13.81 -34.34 11.47
CA VAL A 8 -12.45 -33.98 11.84
C VAL A 8 -12.49 -32.79 12.78
N LYS A 9 -11.81 -32.90 13.91
CA LYS A 9 -11.63 -31.85 14.91
C LYS A 9 -10.17 -31.79 15.30
N ILE A 10 -9.56 -30.62 15.21
CA ILE A 10 -8.13 -30.42 15.45
C ILE A 10 -8.00 -29.30 16.49
N GLY A 11 -7.11 -29.48 17.46
CA GLY A 11 -6.83 -28.50 18.52
C GLY A 11 -7.58 -28.75 19.83
N ASP A 12 -7.48 -27.79 20.75
CA ASP A 12 -8.09 -27.86 22.07
C ASP A 12 -9.59 -27.46 22.03
N LEU A 13 -10.46 -28.46 22.05
CA LEU A 13 -11.91 -28.26 22.04
C LEU A 13 -12.48 -27.86 23.42
N SER A 14 -11.68 -27.92 24.49
CA SER A 14 -12.14 -27.59 25.84
C SER A 14 -12.47 -26.10 26.00
N VAL A 15 -12.02 -25.26 25.05
CA VAL A 15 -12.34 -23.82 25.00
C VAL A 15 -13.78 -23.58 24.54
N LEU A 16 -14.36 -24.45 23.71
CA LEU A 16 -15.66 -24.21 23.08
C LEU A 16 -16.81 -23.89 24.07
N PRO A 17 -16.97 -24.60 25.20
CA PRO A 17 -18.01 -24.28 26.19
C PRO A 17 -17.82 -22.92 26.88
N ARG A 18 -16.63 -22.30 26.77
CA ARG A 18 -16.34 -20.97 27.32
C ARG A 18 -16.60 -19.84 26.31
N VAL A 19 -16.86 -20.17 25.04
CA VAL A 19 -17.11 -19.18 23.99
C VAL A 19 -18.52 -18.65 24.12
N ARG A 20 -18.65 -17.37 24.46
CA ARG A 20 -19.95 -16.70 24.59
C ARG A 20 -20.42 -16.03 23.30
N TYR A 21 -19.48 -15.48 22.53
CA TYR A 21 -19.77 -14.72 21.31
C TYR A 21 -18.98 -15.29 20.13
N VAL A 22 -19.59 -15.31 18.96
CA VAL A 22 -18.96 -15.71 17.70
C VAL A 22 -19.15 -14.61 16.68
N VAL A 23 -18.06 -14.25 15.99
CA VAL A 23 -18.08 -13.33 14.85
C VAL A 23 -18.00 -14.15 13.57
N THR A 24 -18.94 -13.95 12.66
CA THR A 24 -18.97 -14.59 11.34
C THR A 24 -18.49 -13.60 10.28
N LEU A 25 -17.53 -14.02 9.48
CA LEU A 25 -16.92 -13.26 8.39
C LEU A 25 -16.67 -14.20 7.22
N ASP A 26 -16.70 -13.66 5.99
CA ASP A 26 -16.25 -14.42 4.83
C ASP A 26 -14.70 -14.38 4.76
N SER A 27 -14.09 -15.30 4.00
CA SER A 27 -12.64 -15.38 3.84
C SER A 27 -12.01 -14.12 3.19
N ASP A 28 -12.81 -13.40 2.39
CA ASP A 28 -12.46 -12.15 1.73
C ASP A 28 -12.87 -10.90 2.54
N THR A 29 -13.42 -11.09 3.74
CA THR A 29 -13.80 -9.99 4.62
C THR A 29 -12.63 -9.55 5.50
N GLN A 30 -12.26 -8.28 5.41
CA GLN A 30 -11.29 -7.68 6.31
C GLN A 30 -12.00 -7.17 7.57
N LEU A 31 -11.39 -7.45 8.73
CA LEU A 31 -11.85 -7.01 10.03
C LEU A 31 -10.95 -5.87 10.54
N PRO A 32 -11.38 -4.60 10.45
CA PRO A 32 -10.58 -3.48 10.94
C PRO A 32 -10.25 -3.61 12.43
N ARG A 33 -9.15 -2.98 12.84
CA ARG A 33 -8.71 -2.97 14.23
C ARG A 33 -9.83 -2.47 15.17
N GLY A 34 -10.04 -3.20 16.26
CA GLY A 34 -11.02 -2.83 17.30
C GLY A 34 -12.48 -3.15 16.96
N THR A 35 -12.80 -3.57 15.72
CA THR A 35 -14.16 -3.90 15.31
C THR A 35 -14.78 -5.01 16.18
N ALA A 36 -14.06 -6.11 16.41
CA ALA A 36 -14.56 -7.21 17.26
C ALA A 36 -14.86 -6.75 18.69
N HIS A 37 -13.98 -5.95 19.30
CA HIS A 37 -14.18 -5.42 20.65
C HIS A 37 -15.44 -4.54 20.73
N ARG A 38 -15.66 -3.67 19.74
CA ARG A 38 -16.87 -2.83 19.67
C ARG A 38 -18.13 -3.67 19.49
N LEU A 39 -18.12 -4.66 18.61
CA LEU A 39 -19.24 -5.58 18.40
C LEU A 39 -19.61 -6.34 19.69
N ILE A 40 -18.62 -6.88 20.39
CA ILE A 40 -18.81 -7.58 21.68
C ILE A 40 -19.39 -6.61 22.71
N GLY A 41 -18.82 -5.42 22.85
CA GLY A 41 -19.30 -4.40 23.80
C GLY A 41 -20.74 -3.98 23.52
N THR A 42 -21.11 -3.78 22.25
CA THR A 42 -22.48 -3.43 21.85
C THR A 42 -23.46 -4.57 22.16
N LEU A 43 -23.14 -5.81 21.80
CA LEU A 43 -24.03 -6.95 22.06
C LEU A 43 -24.17 -7.28 23.55
N ALA A 44 -23.10 -7.10 24.33
CA ALA A 44 -23.10 -7.31 25.78
C ALA A 44 -23.86 -6.23 26.55
N HIS A 45 -24.13 -5.08 25.95
CA HIS A 45 -24.80 -3.96 26.61
C HIS A 45 -26.22 -4.36 27.07
N PRO A 46 -26.65 -4.03 28.31
CA PRO A 46 -27.94 -4.47 28.85
C PRO A 46 -29.15 -4.13 27.97
N LEU A 47 -29.13 -2.97 27.29
CA LEU A 47 -30.19 -2.54 26.37
C LEU A 47 -30.30 -3.38 25.09
N ASN A 48 -29.25 -4.12 24.73
CA ASN A 48 -29.20 -4.95 23.52
C ASN A 48 -29.38 -6.44 23.83
N ARG A 49 -29.48 -6.83 25.10
CA ARG A 49 -29.56 -8.24 25.49
C ARG A 49 -30.84 -8.88 24.97
N ALA A 50 -30.70 -9.98 24.23
CA ALA A 50 -31.83 -10.68 23.64
C ALA A 50 -32.78 -11.27 24.68
N VAL A 51 -34.08 -11.03 24.50
CA VAL A 51 -35.17 -11.66 25.25
C VAL A 51 -35.88 -12.64 24.33
N VAL A 52 -35.85 -13.92 24.69
CA VAL A 52 -36.47 -15.01 23.91
C VAL A 52 -37.86 -15.29 24.47
N ASP A 53 -38.89 -15.20 23.62
CA ASP A 53 -40.26 -15.59 23.98
C ASP A 53 -40.34 -17.12 24.17
N PRO A 54 -40.81 -17.63 25.31
CA PRO A 54 -40.91 -19.07 25.55
C PRO A 54 -41.87 -19.81 24.61
N VAL A 55 -42.84 -19.14 23.99
CA VAL A 55 -43.84 -19.78 23.13
C VAL A 55 -43.34 -19.92 21.70
N THR A 56 -42.94 -18.81 21.07
CA THR A 56 -42.43 -18.81 19.69
C THR A 56 -40.96 -19.26 19.60
N ASN A 57 -40.23 -19.14 20.72
CA ASN A 57 -38.80 -19.38 20.83
C ASN A 57 -37.99 -18.51 19.84
N THR A 58 -38.45 -17.27 19.62
CA THR A 58 -37.78 -16.22 18.85
C THR A 58 -37.40 -15.05 19.75
N VAL A 59 -36.46 -14.22 19.31
CA VAL A 59 -36.09 -13.00 20.03
C VAL A 59 -37.14 -11.91 19.78
N VAL A 60 -37.71 -11.36 20.85
CA VAL A 60 -38.77 -10.33 20.79
C VAL A 60 -38.30 -8.95 21.26
N GLU A 61 -37.24 -8.89 22.07
CA GLU A 61 -36.60 -7.66 22.54
C GLU A 61 -35.08 -7.85 22.56
N GLY A 62 -34.32 -6.76 22.48
CA GLY A 62 -32.87 -6.81 22.25
C GLY A 62 -32.50 -7.47 20.93
N TYR A 63 -31.26 -7.94 20.81
CA TYR A 63 -30.71 -8.48 19.57
C TYR A 63 -29.92 -9.76 19.85
N GLY A 64 -30.25 -10.85 19.17
CA GLY A 64 -29.45 -12.08 19.19
C GLY A 64 -28.29 -12.06 18.20
N ILE A 65 -28.39 -11.20 17.18
CA ILE A 65 -27.37 -10.99 16.14
C ILE A 65 -27.19 -9.50 15.91
N LEU A 66 -25.94 -9.03 15.82
CA LEU A 66 -25.61 -7.69 15.35
C LEU A 66 -24.86 -7.76 14.01
N GLN A 67 -25.39 -7.04 13.03
CA GLN A 67 -24.83 -6.85 11.71
C GLN A 67 -24.04 -5.53 11.70
N PRO A 68 -22.71 -5.53 11.49
CA PRO A 68 -21.98 -4.30 11.18
C PRO A 68 -22.33 -3.81 9.78
N ARG A 69 -22.04 -2.53 9.51
CA ARG A 69 -22.01 -2.00 8.14
C ARG A 69 -20.97 -2.76 7.32
N VAL A 70 -21.31 -3.13 6.09
CA VAL A 70 -20.38 -3.77 5.15
C VAL A 70 -19.94 -2.74 4.12
N GLY A 71 -18.68 -2.32 4.19
CA GLY A 71 -18.03 -1.49 3.19
C GLY A 71 -17.38 -2.33 2.10
N ILE A 72 -16.95 -1.68 1.02
CA ILE A 72 -16.21 -2.33 -0.08
C ILE A 72 -14.77 -1.83 -0.07
N SER A 73 -13.80 -2.71 -0.29
CA SER A 73 -12.38 -2.33 -0.30
C SER A 73 -12.04 -1.41 -1.47
N VAL A 74 -11.20 -0.38 -1.22
CA VAL A 74 -10.69 0.51 -2.28
C VAL A 74 -9.87 -0.27 -3.31
N HIS A 75 -9.11 -1.27 -2.86
CA HIS A 75 -8.31 -2.14 -3.72
C HIS A 75 -9.19 -2.93 -4.69
N SER A 76 -10.29 -3.54 -4.23
CA SER A 76 -11.23 -4.24 -5.10
C SER A 76 -11.86 -3.32 -6.14
N ALA A 77 -12.19 -2.07 -5.77
CA ALA A 77 -12.76 -1.08 -6.68
C ALA A 77 -11.85 -0.74 -7.89
N GLY A 78 -10.54 -0.93 -7.77
CA GLY A 78 -9.55 -0.72 -8.84
C GLY A 78 -9.31 -1.94 -9.74
N ARG A 79 -9.67 -3.16 -9.30
CA ARG A 79 -9.38 -4.41 -10.02
C ARG A 79 -10.07 -4.50 -11.38
N SER A 80 -11.21 -3.85 -11.56
CA SER A 80 -11.92 -3.78 -12.83
C SER A 80 -12.83 -2.57 -12.96
N ARG A 81 -13.18 -2.22 -14.20
CA ARG A 81 -14.20 -1.19 -14.47
C ARG A 81 -15.56 -1.59 -13.91
N LEU A 82 -15.88 -2.90 -13.87
CA LEU A 82 -17.06 -3.42 -13.20
C LEU A 82 -17.07 -3.02 -11.73
N ALA A 83 -16.02 -3.35 -11.00
CA ALA A 83 -15.92 -3.03 -9.59
C ALA A 83 -16.04 -1.52 -9.40
N ASN A 84 -15.31 -0.69 -10.16
CA ASN A 84 -15.40 0.75 -10.03
C ASN A 84 -16.81 1.35 -10.26
N ILE A 85 -17.53 0.86 -11.26
CA ILE A 85 -18.86 1.36 -11.61
C ILE A 85 -19.91 0.90 -10.60
N TYR A 86 -19.87 -0.38 -10.20
CA TYR A 86 -20.93 -0.99 -9.38
C TYR A 86 -20.69 -0.94 -7.86
N SER A 87 -19.45 -0.75 -7.42
CA SER A 87 -19.11 -0.73 -5.99
C SER A 87 -19.53 0.57 -5.26
N GLY A 88 -19.98 1.60 -6.00
CA GLY A 88 -20.48 2.84 -5.40
C GLY A 88 -19.41 3.60 -4.63
N GLN A 89 -19.77 4.16 -3.47
CA GLN A 89 -18.81 4.88 -2.59
C GLN A 89 -17.96 3.87 -1.80
N THR A 90 -16.79 3.52 -2.35
CA THR A 90 -15.86 2.51 -1.81
C THR A 90 -14.84 3.01 -0.80
N ALA A 91 -15.00 4.24 -0.30
CA ALA A 91 -14.02 4.86 0.58
C ALA A 91 -14.65 5.27 1.92
N PHE A 92 -13.79 5.43 2.93
CA PHE A 92 -14.20 5.85 4.26
C PHE A 92 -14.56 7.34 4.26
N ASP A 93 -15.79 7.66 4.66
CA ASP A 93 -16.27 9.03 4.90
C ASP A 93 -16.42 9.24 6.42
N ILE A 94 -15.68 10.21 6.95
CA ILE A 94 -15.64 10.56 8.38
C ILE A 94 -16.91 11.31 8.81
N TYR A 95 -17.56 12.03 7.90
CA TYR A 95 -18.65 12.95 8.21
C TYR A 95 -20.03 12.28 8.12
N THR A 96 -20.15 11.18 7.37
CA THR A 96 -21.42 10.44 7.18
C THR A 96 -21.39 9.04 7.83
N ARG A 97 -20.89 8.96 9.07
CA ARG A 97 -20.75 7.68 9.79
C ARG A 97 -22.06 6.93 10.03
N ALA A 98 -23.20 7.64 10.11
CA ALA A 98 -24.50 7.00 10.28
C ALA A 98 -25.16 6.77 8.92
N SER A 99 -25.16 5.53 8.44
CA SER A 99 -26.09 5.10 7.38
C SER A 99 -27.41 4.70 8.04
N SER A 100 -28.49 5.39 7.67
CA SER A 100 -29.86 5.03 8.06
C SER A 100 -30.23 3.70 7.40
N ASP A 101 -30.78 2.78 8.20
CA ASP A 101 -31.46 1.59 7.69
C ASP A 101 -32.94 1.72 8.00
N VAL A 102 -33.76 1.74 6.95
CA VAL A 102 -35.19 2.00 7.06
C VAL A 102 -35.89 0.99 7.97
N TYR A 103 -35.44 -0.27 8.01
CA TYR A 103 -36.05 -1.28 8.88
C TYR A 103 -35.64 -1.10 10.34
N GLN A 104 -34.36 -0.81 10.60
CA GLN A 104 -33.87 -0.52 11.95
C GLN A 104 -34.50 0.77 12.50
N ASP A 105 -34.59 1.82 11.70
CA ASP A 105 -35.06 3.14 12.14
C ASP A 105 -36.58 3.16 12.39
N LEU A 106 -37.36 2.44 11.57
CA LEU A 106 -38.83 2.41 11.70
C LEU A 106 -39.34 1.29 12.61
N PHE A 107 -38.67 0.13 12.64
CA PHE A 107 -39.16 -1.07 13.32
C PHE A 107 -38.19 -1.64 14.37
N GLY A 108 -37.01 -1.05 14.53
CA GLY A 108 -36.00 -1.53 15.48
C GLY A 108 -35.34 -2.85 15.10
N GLU A 109 -35.42 -3.28 13.83
CA GLU A 109 -34.88 -4.56 13.34
C GLU A 109 -34.15 -4.40 11.99
N GLY A 110 -32.85 -4.70 11.96
CA GLY A 110 -32.03 -4.77 10.75
C GLY A 110 -32.21 -6.06 9.93
N SER A 111 -31.35 -6.24 8.94
CA SER A 111 -31.27 -7.47 8.13
C SER A 111 -29.88 -8.09 8.28
N PHE A 112 -29.81 -9.39 8.54
CA PHE A 112 -28.54 -10.12 8.61
C PHE A 112 -28.12 -10.60 7.23
N THR A 113 -26.86 -10.36 6.87
CA THR A 113 -26.28 -10.67 5.55
C THR A 113 -25.10 -11.65 5.64
N GLY A 114 -25.04 -12.42 6.73
CA GLY A 114 -24.03 -13.46 6.97
C GLY A 114 -22.78 -12.97 7.71
N LYS A 115 -22.59 -11.65 7.81
CA LYS A 115 -21.43 -11.04 8.47
C LYS A 115 -21.86 -10.36 9.76
N GLY A 116 -21.36 -10.78 10.92
CA GLY A 116 -21.78 -10.15 12.18
C GLY A 116 -21.35 -10.90 13.42
N ILE A 117 -21.94 -10.53 14.55
CA ILE A 117 -21.69 -11.18 15.84
C ILE A 117 -23.00 -11.75 16.40
N TYR A 118 -22.93 -12.90 17.07
CA TYR A 118 -24.05 -13.47 17.81
C TYR A 118 -23.63 -14.04 19.17
N GLU A 119 -24.57 -14.09 20.12
CA GLU A 119 -24.40 -14.77 21.40
C GLU A 119 -24.78 -16.24 21.25
N VAL A 120 -23.86 -17.15 21.57
CA VAL A 120 -23.97 -18.58 21.27
C VAL A 120 -25.22 -19.20 21.91
N ASP A 121 -25.50 -18.89 23.18
CA ASP A 121 -26.63 -19.45 23.91
C ASP A 121 -27.98 -19.01 23.31
N VAL A 122 -28.11 -17.73 22.94
CA VAL A 122 -29.34 -17.19 22.33
C VAL A 122 -29.53 -17.79 20.95
N TYR A 123 -28.47 -17.80 20.13
CA TYR A 123 -28.50 -18.32 18.78
C TYR A 123 -28.84 -19.82 18.78
N GLN A 124 -28.20 -20.61 19.65
CA GLN A 124 -28.52 -22.03 19.83
C GLN A 124 -29.95 -22.23 20.29
N ARG A 125 -30.41 -21.48 21.30
CA ARG A 125 -31.78 -21.61 21.82
C ARG A 125 -32.84 -21.39 20.74
N VAL A 126 -32.65 -20.40 19.88
CA VAL A 126 -33.62 -19.97 18.89
C VAL A 126 -33.59 -20.83 17.62
N LEU A 127 -32.41 -21.25 17.17
CA LEU A 127 -32.20 -21.87 15.86
C LEU A 127 -31.91 -23.38 15.90
N ALA A 128 -31.49 -23.94 17.05
CA ALA A 128 -31.21 -25.37 17.13
C ALA A 128 -32.44 -26.19 16.76
N LYS A 129 -32.28 -27.11 15.80
CA LYS A 129 -33.36 -27.96 15.26
C LYS A 129 -34.59 -27.17 14.79
N ARG A 130 -34.38 -25.94 14.31
CA ARG A 130 -35.47 -25.10 13.79
C ARG A 130 -35.77 -25.38 12.31
N PHE A 131 -34.73 -25.53 11.50
CA PHE A 131 -34.86 -25.63 10.04
C PHE A 131 -34.72 -27.06 9.54
N PRO A 132 -35.38 -27.44 8.43
CA PRO A 132 -35.18 -28.72 7.79
C PRO A 132 -33.70 -28.91 7.39
N SER A 133 -33.16 -30.10 7.67
CA SER A 133 -31.77 -30.42 7.33
C SER A 133 -31.52 -30.34 5.83
N ASN A 134 -30.42 -29.68 5.43
CA ASN A 134 -29.96 -29.58 4.04
C ASN A 134 -30.95 -28.94 3.05
N ALA A 135 -31.83 -28.04 3.52
CA ALA A 135 -32.87 -27.43 2.70
C ALA A 135 -32.65 -25.94 2.36
N ILE A 136 -31.84 -25.23 3.15
CA ILE A 136 -31.67 -23.78 3.04
C ILE A 136 -30.22 -23.45 2.63
N LEU A 137 -30.06 -22.90 1.43
CA LEU A 137 -28.78 -22.47 0.83
C LEU A 137 -28.34 -21.12 1.38
N SER A 138 -29.27 -20.18 1.55
CA SER A 138 -29.02 -18.86 2.13
C SER A 138 -29.83 -18.72 3.40
N HIS A 139 -29.16 -18.82 4.54
CA HIS A 139 -29.79 -18.82 5.86
C HIS A 139 -29.73 -17.45 6.56
N ASP A 140 -28.90 -16.53 6.06
CA ASP A 140 -28.64 -15.23 6.69
C ASP A 140 -29.91 -14.47 7.06
N LEU A 141 -30.78 -14.20 6.09
CA LEU A 141 -32.00 -13.42 6.33
C LEU A 141 -32.94 -14.10 7.32
N ILE A 142 -33.09 -15.42 7.22
CA ILE A 142 -34.02 -16.17 8.06
C ILE A 142 -33.49 -16.33 9.48
N GLU A 143 -32.20 -16.54 9.68
CA GLU A 143 -31.58 -16.56 11.00
C GLU A 143 -31.72 -15.21 11.69
N GLY A 144 -31.46 -14.11 10.96
CA GLY A 144 -31.69 -12.76 11.45
C GLY A 144 -33.14 -12.47 11.81
N ALA A 145 -34.10 -13.10 11.13
CA ALA A 145 -35.52 -12.96 11.44
C ALA A 145 -35.94 -13.67 12.73
N TYR A 146 -35.34 -14.81 13.06
CA TYR A 146 -35.63 -15.54 14.30
C TYR A 146 -34.85 -14.99 15.49
N ALA A 147 -33.58 -14.64 15.29
CA ALA A 147 -32.68 -14.13 16.32
C ALA A 147 -32.76 -12.61 16.51
N ARG A 148 -33.57 -11.92 15.70
CA ARG A 148 -33.72 -10.45 15.66
C ARG A 148 -32.38 -9.74 15.43
N ALA A 149 -32.05 -9.54 14.17
CA ALA A 149 -30.85 -8.82 13.77
C ALA A 149 -30.95 -7.32 14.05
N GLY A 150 -29.90 -6.73 14.64
CA GLY A 150 -29.73 -5.28 14.78
C GLY A 150 -28.60 -4.76 13.90
N LEU A 151 -28.77 -3.59 13.27
CA LEU A 151 -27.68 -2.93 12.53
C LEU A 151 -26.83 -2.07 13.47
N VAL A 152 -25.51 -2.24 13.40
CA VAL A 152 -24.52 -1.39 14.08
C VAL A 152 -23.85 -0.52 13.03
N SER A 153 -24.43 0.66 12.78
CA SER A 153 -24.05 1.54 11.67
C SER A 153 -22.70 2.22 11.84
N ASP A 154 -22.22 2.36 13.08
CA ASP A 154 -20.95 2.99 13.45
C ASP A 154 -19.76 2.01 13.49
N VAL A 155 -20.01 0.72 13.24
CA VAL A 155 -19.00 -0.34 13.16
C VAL A 155 -19.04 -0.95 11.76
N GLU A 156 -17.86 -1.10 11.14
CA GLU A 156 -17.76 -1.51 9.75
C GLU A 156 -16.80 -2.68 9.56
N VAL A 157 -17.16 -3.58 8.63
CA VAL A 157 -16.32 -4.64 8.06
C VAL A 157 -16.16 -4.38 6.56
N ILE A 158 -15.05 -4.81 5.96
CA ILE A 158 -14.77 -4.52 4.55
C ILE A 158 -14.85 -5.82 3.75
N ASP A 159 -15.58 -5.82 2.65
CA ASP A 159 -15.70 -6.95 1.73
C ASP A 159 -15.09 -6.60 0.37
N ASP A 160 -14.68 -7.62 -0.38
CA ASP A 160 -14.29 -7.44 -1.78
C ASP A 160 -15.50 -7.45 -2.71
N TYR A 161 -15.45 -6.59 -3.74
CA TYR A 161 -16.38 -6.63 -4.87
C TYR A 161 -15.88 -7.61 -5.95
N PRO A 162 -16.78 -8.31 -6.67
CA PRO A 162 -16.40 -9.22 -7.74
C PRO A 162 -15.51 -8.56 -8.81
N SER A 163 -14.37 -9.19 -9.15
CA SER A 163 -13.41 -8.60 -10.11
C SER A 163 -13.89 -8.68 -11.55
N HIS A 164 -14.79 -9.60 -11.87
CA HIS A 164 -15.26 -9.83 -13.23
C HIS A 164 -16.73 -10.25 -13.28
N PHE A 165 -17.37 -10.03 -14.44
CA PHE A 165 -18.82 -10.11 -14.60
C PHE A 165 -19.40 -11.51 -14.35
N THR A 166 -18.67 -12.58 -14.67
CA THR A 166 -19.15 -13.95 -14.40
C THR A 166 -19.18 -14.26 -12.90
N ALA A 167 -18.18 -13.83 -12.12
CA ALA A 167 -18.21 -13.94 -10.66
C ALA A 167 -19.40 -13.19 -10.06
N TYR A 168 -19.68 -11.97 -10.56
CA TYR A 168 -20.87 -11.20 -10.20
C TYR A 168 -22.18 -11.97 -10.48
N SER A 169 -22.36 -12.48 -11.70
CA SER A 169 -23.56 -13.23 -12.08
C SER A 169 -23.73 -14.52 -11.29
N ARG A 170 -22.64 -15.26 -11.00
CA ARG A 170 -22.69 -16.49 -10.17
C ARG A 170 -23.09 -16.18 -8.72
N ARG A 171 -22.54 -15.11 -8.14
CA ARG A 171 -22.89 -14.65 -6.77
C ARG A 171 -24.37 -14.30 -6.70
N LYS A 172 -24.89 -13.56 -7.67
CA LYS A 172 -26.31 -13.22 -7.77
C LYS A 172 -27.20 -14.45 -7.98
N HIS A 173 -26.81 -15.39 -8.84
CA HIS A 173 -27.54 -16.66 -9.05
C HIS A 173 -27.72 -17.43 -7.76
N ARG A 174 -26.66 -17.55 -6.95
CA ARG A 174 -26.71 -18.17 -5.63
C ARG A 174 -27.69 -17.47 -4.69
N TRP A 175 -27.67 -16.13 -4.64
CA TRP A 175 -28.55 -15.35 -3.77
C TRP A 175 -30.02 -15.52 -4.14
N VAL A 176 -30.38 -15.39 -5.42
CA VAL A 176 -31.75 -15.61 -5.89
C VAL A 176 -32.22 -17.02 -5.55
N ARG A 177 -31.38 -18.06 -5.74
CA ARG A 177 -31.75 -19.42 -5.33
C ARG A 177 -32.03 -19.52 -3.83
N GLY A 178 -31.20 -18.88 -3.00
CA GLY A 178 -31.37 -18.82 -1.55
C GLY A 178 -32.69 -18.16 -1.13
N ASP A 179 -32.99 -16.98 -1.68
CA ASP A 179 -34.23 -16.24 -1.40
C ASP A 179 -35.48 -17.07 -1.75
N TRP A 180 -35.47 -17.75 -2.90
CA TRP A 180 -36.58 -18.58 -3.33
C TRP A 180 -36.73 -19.87 -2.52
N GLN A 181 -35.68 -20.37 -1.86
CA GLN A 181 -35.80 -21.52 -0.95
C GLN A 181 -36.56 -21.20 0.33
N ILE A 182 -36.46 -19.96 0.81
CA ILE A 182 -37.16 -19.52 2.02
C ILE A 182 -38.57 -18.98 1.72
N MET A 183 -39.06 -19.03 0.47
CA MET A 183 -40.41 -18.54 0.12
C MET A 183 -41.52 -19.18 0.95
N LEU A 184 -41.33 -20.43 1.41
CA LEU A 184 -42.30 -21.16 2.23
C LEU A 184 -42.54 -20.49 3.59
N TRP A 185 -41.62 -19.65 4.06
CA TRP A 185 -41.77 -18.86 5.28
C TRP A 185 -42.66 -17.62 5.11
N LEU A 186 -43.25 -17.40 3.93
CA LEU A 186 -44.38 -16.48 3.77
C LEU A 186 -45.70 -17.10 4.23
N LEU A 187 -45.78 -18.43 4.30
CA LEU A 187 -47.00 -19.15 4.66
C LEU A 187 -47.25 -19.11 6.18
N PRO A 188 -48.51 -19.26 6.64
CA PRO A 188 -48.84 -19.30 8.07
C PRO A 188 -48.25 -20.50 8.83
N ARG A 189 -47.83 -21.55 8.12
CA ARG A 189 -47.22 -22.76 8.71
C ARG A 189 -45.96 -23.13 7.92
N VAL A 190 -44.93 -23.55 8.63
CA VAL A 190 -43.60 -23.91 8.09
C VAL A 190 -43.17 -25.27 8.60
N ARG A 191 -42.16 -25.87 7.97
CA ARG A 191 -41.61 -27.16 8.42
C ARG A 191 -40.47 -26.95 9.41
N ASP A 192 -40.49 -27.70 10.50
CA ASP A 192 -39.38 -27.79 11.44
C ASP A 192 -38.27 -28.75 10.96
N TYR A 193 -37.22 -28.91 11.77
CA TYR A 193 -36.13 -29.86 11.53
C TYR A 193 -36.58 -31.31 11.32
N PHE A 194 -37.67 -31.72 12.00
CA PHE A 194 -38.24 -33.06 11.89
C PHE A 194 -39.25 -33.19 10.73
N GLY A 195 -39.43 -32.13 9.94
CA GLY A 195 -40.37 -32.07 8.82
C GLY A 195 -41.83 -31.89 9.22
N ARG A 196 -42.12 -31.60 10.50
CA ARG A 196 -43.48 -31.37 11.02
C ARG A 196 -43.93 -29.95 10.68
N MET A 197 -45.22 -29.79 10.38
CA MET A 197 -45.80 -28.47 10.13
C MET A 197 -46.09 -27.75 11.44
N THR A 198 -45.41 -26.64 11.68
CA THR A 198 -45.59 -25.79 12.87
C THR A 198 -46.12 -24.41 12.46
N PRO A 199 -46.81 -23.68 13.35
CA PRO A 199 -47.12 -22.26 13.13
C PRO A 199 -45.84 -21.49 12.80
N ASN A 200 -45.94 -20.55 11.86
CA ASN A 200 -44.83 -19.69 11.50
C ASN A 200 -44.66 -18.59 12.56
N PRO A 201 -43.55 -18.55 13.31
CA PRO A 201 -43.34 -17.58 14.37
C PRO A 201 -42.88 -16.20 13.84
N LEU A 202 -42.63 -16.08 12.53
CA LEU A 202 -42.10 -14.85 11.96
C LEU A 202 -43.10 -13.69 12.02
N SER A 203 -42.59 -12.52 12.40
CA SER A 203 -43.34 -11.27 12.41
C SER A 203 -43.81 -10.89 11.00
N VAL A 204 -44.77 -9.96 10.92
CA VAL A 204 -45.23 -9.43 9.62
C VAL A 204 -44.08 -8.74 8.89
N ILE A 205 -43.21 -8.02 9.60
CA ILE A 205 -42.08 -7.32 9.00
C ILE A 205 -41.02 -8.28 8.48
N SER A 206 -40.71 -9.39 9.18
CA SER A 206 -39.78 -10.41 8.68
C SER A 206 -40.32 -11.10 7.42
N ARG A 207 -41.63 -11.39 7.37
CA ARG A 207 -42.27 -11.93 6.16
C ARG A 207 -42.26 -10.92 5.01
N TRP A 208 -42.43 -9.64 5.30
CA TRP A 208 -42.29 -8.58 4.30
C TRP A 208 -40.87 -8.50 3.73
N LYS A 209 -39.82 -8.62 4.56
CA LYS A 209 -38.42 -8.67 4.09
C LYS A 209 -38.20 -9.81 3.09
N ILE A 210 -38.74 -11.01 3.37
CA ILE A 210 -38.70 -12.16 2.45
C ILE A 210 -39.45 -11.84 1.14
N LEU A 211 -40.66 -11.27 1.24
CA LEU A 211 -41.46 -10.91 0.07
C LEU A 211 -40.76 -9.85 -0.81
N ASP A 212 -40.13 -8.84 -0.20
CA ASP A 212 -39.41 -7.80 -0.95
C ASP A 212 -38.21 -8.38 -1.70
N ASN A 213 -37.46 -9.32 -1.11
CA ASN A 213 -36.37 -10.02 -1.82
C ASN A 213 -36.88 -10.77 -3.05
N LEU A 214 -37.98 -11.54 -2.90
CA LEU A 214 -38.60 -12.24 -4.03
C LEU A 214 -39.07 -11.27 -5.11
N ARG A 215 -39.77 -10.19 -4.73
CA ARG A 215 -40.21 -9.13 -5.64
C ARG A 215 -39.04 -8.50 -6.38
N ARG A 216 -37.95 -8.19 -5.66
CA ARG A 216 -36.74 -7.57 -6.23
C ARG A 216 -36.08 -8.46 -7.27
N SER A 217 -36.04 -9.78 -7.03
CA SER A 217 -35.53 -10.74 -8.02
C SER A 217 -36.33 -10.74 -9.32
N LEU A 218 -37.62 -10.39 -9.30
CA LEU A 218 -38.47 -10.39 -10.49
C LEU A 218 -38.35 -9.12 -11.34
N ILE A 219 -37.72 -8.04 -10.85
CA ILE A 219 -37.68 -6.74 -11.54
C ILE A 219 -37.14 -6.87 -12.97
N GLU A 220 -36.00 -7.56 -13.14
CA GLU A 220 -35.36 -7.69 -14.46
C GLU A 220 -36.23 -8.50 -15.43
N MET A 221 -36.86 -9.57 -14.93
CA MET A 221 -37.77 -10.40 -15.72
C MET A 221 -39.02 -9.61 -16.12
N SER A 222 -39.58 -8.82 -15.20
CA SER A 222 -40.75 -7.97 -15.48
C SER A 222 -40.43 -6.87 -16.48
N THR A 223 -39.25 -6.23 -16.38
CA THR A 223 -38.79 -5.22 -17.35
C THR A 223 -38.57 -5.84 -18.73
N PHE A 224 -37.95 -7.02 -18.80
CA PHE A 224 -37.76 -7.75 -20.05
C PHE A 224 -39.10 -8.14 -20.68
N ALA A 225 -40.02 -8.69 -19.88
CA ALA A 225 -41.36 -9.06 -20.32
C ALA A 225 -42.17 -7.84 -20.79
N LEU A 226 -42.04 -6.69 -20.13
CA LEU A 226 -42.69 -5.43 -20.52
C LEU A 226 -42.22 -4.94 -21.89
N LEU A 227 -40.91 -5.02 -22.18
CA LEU A 227 -40.38 -4.68 -23.51
C LEU A 227 -40.93 -5.62 -24.58
N LEU A 228 -40.88 -6.93 -24.36
CA LEU A 228 -41.42 -7.90 -25.32
C LEU A 228 -42.93 -7.72 -25.52
N ALA A 229 -43.69 -7.54 -24.43
CA ALA A 229 -45.12 -7.29 -24.51
C ALA A 229 -45.40 -6.00 -25.27
N GLY A 230 -44.63 -4.94 -25.03
CA GLY A 230 -44.69 -3.67 -25.74
C GLY A 230 -44.44 -3.80 -27.24
N TRP A 231 -43.48 -4.64 -27.63
CA TRP A 231 -43.13 -4.83 -29.03
C TRP A 231 -44.10 -5.75 -29.79
N PHE A 232 -44.61 -6.81 -29.16
CA PHE A 232 -45.44 -7.80 -29.82
C PHE A 232 -46.95 -7.56 -29.64
N PHE A 233 -47.41 -7.23 -28.43
CA PHE A 233 -48.82 -7.45 -28.04
C PHE A 233 -49.56 -6.21 -27.57
N LEU A 234 -48.90 -5.26 -26.89
CA LEU A 234 -49.60 -4.18 -26.20
C LEU A 234 -50.12 -3.10 -27.18
N PRO A 235 -51.30 -2.52 -26.89
CA PRO A 235 -51.88 -1.45 -27.70
C PRO A 235 -51.11 -0.13 -27.52
N GLY A 236 -51.23 0.78 -28.48
CA GLY A 236 -50.66 2.13 -28.41
C GLY A 236 -49.27 2.33 -29.03
N GLY A 237 -48.69 1.29 -29.63
CA GLY A 237 -47.44 1.38 -30.41
C GLY A 237 -46.18 0.98 -29.62
N PRO A 238 -45.20 0.31 -30.27
CA PRO A 238 -43.97 -0.17 -29.63
C PRO A 238 -43.10 0.96 -29.04
N GLU A 239 -43.17 2.15 -29.61
CA GLU A 239 -42.46 3.34 -29.17
C GLU A 239 -42.86 3.78 -27.75
N ARG A 240 -44.17 3.77 -27.44
CA ARG A 240 -44.67 4.23 -26.14
C ARG A 240 -44.21 3.33 -25.01
N TRP A 241 -44.25 2.01 -25.22
CA TRP A 241 -43.83 1.03 -24.21
C TRP A 241 -42.31 0.97 -24.04
N THR A 242 -41.55 1.19 -25.12
CA THR A 242 -40.09 1.32 -25.05
C THR A 242 -39.72 2.56 -24.24
N VAL A 243 -40.31 3.72 -24.53
CA VAL A 243 -40.10 4.97 -23.78
C VAL A 243 -40.53 4.83 -22.32
N ALA A 244 -41.72 4.26 -22.06
CA ALA A 244 -42.20 4.04 -20.70
C ALA A 244 -41.24 3.16 -19.88
N THR A 245 -40.69 2.11 -20.50
CA THR A 245 -39.69 1.25 -19.85
C THR A 245 -38.40 2.01 -19.57
N LEU A 246 -37.88 2.77 -20.54
CA LEU A 246 -36.68 3.58 -20.33
C LEU A 246 -36.87 4.62 -19.22
N VAL A 247 -38.03 5.28 -19.18
CA VAL A 247 -38.38 6.20 -18.09
C VAL A 247 -38.35 5.48 -16.76
N LEU A 248 -38.96 4.30 -16.64
CA LEU A 248 -38.94 3.51 -15.40
C LEU A 248 -37.51 3.19 -14.92
N LEU A 249 -36.58 2.87 -15.83
CA LEU A 249 -35.18 2.62 -15.47
C LEU A 249 -34.44 3.90 -15.04
N LEU A 250 -34.83 5.05 -15.58
CA LEU A 250 -34.17 6.33 -15.35
C LEU A 250 -34.72 7.10 -14.14
N ILE A 251 -35.96 6.83 -13.70
CA ILE A 251 -36.61 7.53 -12.57
C ILE A 251 -35.68 7.74 -11.37
N PRO A 252 -34.94 6.73 -10.85
CA PRO A 252 -34.10 6.93 -9.67
C PRO A 252 -33.02 8.01 -9.86
N ALA A 253 -32.35 8.03 -11.02
CA ALA A 253 -31.28 8.99 -11.31
C ALA A 253 -31.84 10.41 -11.44
N TYR A 254 -33.00 10.58 -12.08
CA TYR A 254 -33.64 11.88 -12.22
C TYR A 254 -34.29 12.36 -10.92
N ALA A 255 -34.88 11.46 -10.12
CA ALA A 255 -35.40 11.82 -8.80
C ALA A 255 -34.27 12.28 -7.86
N GLN A 256 -33.12 11.59 -7.88
CA GLN A 256 -31.93 12.02 -7.13
C GLN A 256 -31.42 13.38 -7.60
N LEU A 257 -31.36 13.61 -8.92
CA LEU A 257 -31.01 14.91 -9.48
C LEU A 257 -31.98 16.01 -9.02
N LEU A 258 -33.29 15.78 -9.08
CA LEU A 258 -34.30 16.74 -8.64
C LEU A 258 -34.18 17.05 -7.14
N LEU A 259 -33.97 16.04 -6.30
CA LEU A 259 -33.72 16.23 -4.87
C LEU A 259 -32.42 16.99 -4.60
N ALA A 260 -31.37 16.72 -5.38
CA ALA A 260 -30.10 17.45 -5.28
C ALA A 260 -30.27 18.91 -5.71
N LEU A 261 -31.00 19.17 -6.79
CA LEU A 261 -31.31 20.53 -7.24
C LEU A 261 -32.18 21.28 -6.21
N ALA A 262 -33.15 20.61 -5.59
CA ALA A 262 -33.97 21.20 -4.53
C ALA A 262 -33.16 21.62 -3.29
N ARG A 263 -31.96 21.06 -3.10
CA ARG A 263 -31.04 21.39 -2.00
C ARG A 263 -30.03 22.48 -2.35
N LEU A 264 -29.95 22.95 -3.59
CA LEU A 264 -28.98 23.96 -4.08
C LEU A 264 -28.88 25.20 -3.19
N GLY A 265 -30.02 25.72 -2.71
CA GLY A 265 -30.07 26.94 -1.89
C GLY A 265 -29.47 26.82 -0.48
N ARG A 266 -28.99 25.63 -0.08
CA ARG A 266 -28.40 25.37 1.23
C ARG A 266 -26.91 25.00 1.14
N VAL A 267 -26.28 25.23 -0.02
CA VAL A 267 -24.92 24.78 -0.31
C VAL A 267 -23.96 25.97 -0.40
N GLU A 268 -22.86 25.92 0.35
CA GLU A 268 -21.83 26.99 0.37
C GLU A 268 -20.87 26.89 -0.84
N ASN A 269 -20.53 25.68 -1.33
CA ASN A 269 -19.65 25.45 -2.49
C ASN A 269 -20.45 24.95 -3.72
N LEU A 270 -20.98 25.90 -4.50
CA LEU A 270 -21.83 25.61 -5.66
C LEU A 270 -21.09 24.82 -6.75
N ALA A 271 -19.85 25.20 -7.09
CA ALA A 271 -19.09 24.58 -8.18
C ALA A 271 -18.73 23.12 -7.87
N GLY A 272 -18.28 22.83 -6.63
CA GLY A 272 -18.01 21.48 -6.17
C GLY A 272 -19.26 20.61 -6.15
N TYR A 273 -20.37 21.14 -5.62
CA TYR A 273 -21.64 20.44 -5.55
C TYR A 273 -22.24 20.13 -6.92
N LEU A 274 -22.14 21.05 -7.88
CA LEU A 274 -22.59 20.82 -9.26
C LEU A 274 -21.74 19.77 -9.97
N LYS A 275 -20.41 19.82 -9.81
CA LYS A 275 -19.50 18.81 -10.38
C LYS A 275 -19.84 17.42 -9.85
N GLU A 276 -20.10 17.31 -8.55
CA GLU A 276 -20.41 16.04 -7.91
C GLU A 276 -21.82 15.54 -8.26
N THR A 277 -22.83 16.40 -8.20
CA THR A 277 -24.20 16.07 -8.64
C THR A 277 -24.20 15.63 -10.11
N GLY A 278 -23.41 16.29 -10.95
CA GLY A 278 -23.17 15.89 -12.34
C GLY A 278 -22.52 14.51 -12.44
N ALA A 279 -21.46 14.25 -11.67
CA ALA A 279 -20.80 12.95 -11.64
C ALA A 279 -21.75 11.82 -11.17
N ALA A 280 -22.49 12.04 -10.08
CA ALA A 280 -23.49 11.08 -9.57
C ALA A 280 -24.61 10.82 -10.58
N PHE A 281 -25.08 11.88 -11.27
CA PHE A 281 -26.06 11.74 -12.34
C PHE A 281 -25.51 10.91 -13.50
N VAL A 282 -24.28 11.18 -13.96
CA VAL A 282 -23.60 10.39 -15.00
C VAL A 282 -23.44 8.94 -14.56
N THR A 283 -23.02 8.66 -13.33
CA THR A 283 -22.97 7.30 -12.78
C THR A 283 -24.34 6.63 -12.80
N GLY A 284 -25.41 7.35 -12.45
CA GLY A 284 -26.78 6.87 -12.56
C GLY A 284 -27.18 6.49 -13.99
N GLN A 285 -26.79 7.30 -14.98
CA GLN A 285 -27.02 7.00 -16.41
C GLN A 285 -26.21 5.77 -16.86
N VAL A 286 -24.94 5.67 -16.47
CA VAL A 286 -24.07 4.53 -16.78
C VAL A 286 -24.65 3.23 -16.20
N ASN A 287 -25.14 3.26 -14.96
CA ASN A 287 -25.79 2.11 -14.32
C ASN A 287 -27.07 1.69 -15.06
N ALA A 288 -27.92 2.64 -15.46
CA ALA A 288 -29.11 2.36 -16.24
C ALA A 288 -28.78 1.76 -17.62
N PHE A 289 -27.74 2.27 -18.28
CA PHE A 289 -27.24 1.74 -19.55
C PHE A 289 -26.80 0.27 -19.41
N PHE A 290 -25.98 -0.07 -18.41
CA PHE A 290 -25.54 -1.45 -18.23
C PHE A 290 -26.67 -2.38 -17.77
N MET A 291 -27.62 -1.88 -16.96
CA MET A 291 -28.82 -2.65 -16.61
C MET A 291 -29.63 -3.02 -17.86
N LEU A 292 -29.79 -2.09 -18.81
CA LEU A 292 -30.47 -2.36 -20.08
C LEU A 292 -29.67 -3.31 -20.98
N ALA A 293 -28.34 -3.11 -21.09
CA ALA A 293 -27.46 -3.91 -21.93
C ALA A 293 -27.40 -5.38 -21.49
N PHE A 294 -27.39 -5.64 -20.19
CA PHE A 294 -27.35 -7.00 -19.63
C PHE A 294 -28.73 -7.58 -19.29
N LEU A 295 -29.83 -6.86 -19.57
CA LEU A 295 -31.19 -7.26 -19.16
C LEU A 295 -31.56 -8.67 -19.63
N SER A 296 -31.26 -9.02 -20.87
CA SER A 296 -31.53 -10.34 -21.44
C SER A 296 -30.75 -11.45 -20.73
N HIS A 297 -29.44 -11.23 -20.49
CA HIS A 297 -28.60 -12.15 -19.73
C HIS A 297 -29.10 -12.35 -18.29
N GLN A 298 -29.35 -11.24 -17.59
CA GLN A 298 -29.81 -11.25 -16.20
C GLN A 298 -31.19 -11.92 -16.05
N THR A 299 -32.06 -11.75 -17.06
CA THR A 299 -33.36 -12.45 -17.12
C THR A 299 -33.17 -13.96 -17.24
N LEU A 300 -32.33 -14.45 -18.15
CA LEU A 300 -32.05 -15.88 -18.31
C LEU A 300 -31.45 -16.49 -17.04
N MET A 301 -30.50 -15.78 -16.42
CA MET A 301 -29.85 -16.19 -15.17
C MET A 301 -30.86 -16.31 -14.03
N THR A 302 -31.72 -15.30 -13.86
CA THR A 302 -32.70 -15.24 -12.77
C THR A 302 -33.81 -16.25 -12.98
N LEU A 303 -34.27 -16.42 -14.22
CA LEU A 303 -35.24 -17.44 -14.57
C LEU A 303 -34.71 -18.85 -14.27
N ASP A 304 -33.47 -19.17 -14.66
CA ASP A 304 -32.85 -20.46 -14.29
C ASP A 304 -32.75 -20.62 -12.77
N ALA A 305 -32.31 -19.59 -12.03
CA ALA A 305 -32.23 -19.66 -10.56
C ALA A 305 -33.59 -20.01 -9.94
N ILE A 306 -34.66 -19.34 -10.38
CA ILE A 306 -36.02 -19.56 -9.89
C ILE A 306 -36.52 -20.95 -10.26
N VAL A 307 -36.53 -21.29 -11.56
CA VAL A 307 -37.05 -22.57 -12.07
C VAL A 307 -36.29 -23.73 -11.45
N ARG A 308 -34.96 -23.66 -11.41
CA ARG A 308 -34.11 -24.69 -10.79
C ARG A 308 -34.44 -24.86 -9.32
N THR A 309 -34.67 -23.77 -8.59
CA THR A 309 -35.03 -23.81 -7.16
C THR A 309 -36.40 -24.44 -6.96
N VAL A 310 -37.42 -24.00 -7.71
CA VAL A 310 -38.78 -24.54 -7.63
C VAL A 310 -38.78 -26.04 -7.96
N VAL A 311 -38.14 -26.46 -9.06
CA VAL A 311 -38.03 -27.86 -9.44
C VAL A 311 -37.30 -28.68 -8.38
N ARG A 312 -36.24 -28.13 -7.77
CA ARG A 312 -35.52 -28.82 -6.70
C ARG A 312 -36.31 -28.95 -5.41
N LEU A 313 -37.09 -27.95 -5.02
CA LEU A 313 -37.92 -28.01 -3.83
C LEU A 313 -39.15 -28.92 -4.01
N ALA A 314 -39.83 -28.79 -5.15
CA ALA A 314 -41.10 -29.46 -5.41
C ALA A 314 -40.92 -30.89 -5.95
N VAL A 315 -39.94 -31.12 -6.81
CA VAL A 315 -39.82 -32.37 -7.59
C VAL A 315 -38.60 -33.20 -7.18
N THR A 316 -37.38 -32.66 -7.33
CA THR A 316 -36.18 -33.53 -7.30
C THR A 316 -35.61 -33.75 -5.91
N ARG A 317 -35.71 -32.77 -5.00
CA ARG A 317 -35.13 -32.75 -3.65
C ARG A 317 -33.65 -33.14 -3.58
N ARG A 318 -32.90 -32.91 -4.67
CA ARG A 318 -31.47 -33.20 -4.79
C ARG A 318 -30.69 -31.91 -5.01
N ARG A 319 -29.46 -31.86 -4.47
CA ARG A 319 -28.53 -30.72 -4.63
C ARG A 319 -29.14 -29.37 -4.22
N LEU A 320 -29.90 -29.33 -3.12
CA LEU A 320 -30.48 -28.10 -2.57
C LEU A 320 -29.41 -27.11 -2.11
N LEU A 321 -28.27 -27.62 -1.65
CA LEU A 321 -27.14 -26.83 -1.16
C LEU A 321 -26.01 -26.66 -2.20
N GLU A 322 -26.30 -26.77 -3.51
CA GLU A 322 -25.26 -26.54 -4.52
C GLU A 322 -24.70 -25.11 -4.38
N TRP A 323 -23.45 -25.01 -3.94
CA TRP A 323 -22.79 -23.81 -3.46
C TRP A 323 -21.34 -23.73 -3.95
N GLU A 324 -20.82 -22.51 -4.04
CA GLU A 324 -19.44 -22.16 -4.42
C GLU A 324 -19.03 -20.96 -3.54
N THR A 325 -17.78 -20.95 -3.03
CA THR A 325 -17.28 -19.84 -2.20
C THR A 325 -17.04 -18.58 -3.06
N ALA A 326 -17.00 -17.39 -2.43
CA ALA A 326 -16.62 -16.16 -3.13
C ALA A 326 -15.20 -16.27 -3.74
N ALA A 327 -14.23 -16.80 -2.99
CA ALA A 327 -12.87 -17.01 -3.46
C ALA A 327 -12.77 -18.01 -4.64
N GLN A 328 -13.62 -19.05 -4.65
CA GLN A 328 -13.69 -20.02 -5.75
C GLN A 328 -14.27 -19.40 -7.02
N ALA A 329 -15.30 -18.56 -6.88
CA ALA A 329 -15.87 -17.84 -8.01
C ALA A 329 -14.87 -16.86 -8.66
N GLU A 330 -13.95 -16.30 -7.88
CA GLU A 330 -12.91 -15.37 -8.35
C GLU A 330 -11.76 -16.07 -9.10
N THR A 331 -11.40 -17.31 -8.76
CA THR A 331 -10.18 -17.95 -9.26
C THR A 331 -10.29 -18.49 -10.69
N GLY A 332 -11.46 -18.46 -11.33
CA GLY A 332 -11.67 -18.88 -12.73
C GLY A 332 -11.33 -20.34 -13.08
N ALA A 333 -10.76 -21.10 -12.13
CA ALA A 333 -10.15 -22.41 -12.31
C ALA A 333 -11.16 -23.58 -12.31
N VAL A 334 -12.45 -23.31 -12.11
CA VAL A 334 -13.51 -24.35 -12.06
C VAL A 334 -14.30 -24.41 -13.37
N ARG A 335 -14.72 -25.63 -13.74
CA ARG A 335 -15.61 -25.98 -14.89
C ARG A 335 -16.65 -24.87 -15.19
N ARG A 336 -16.75 -24.47 -16.46
CA ARG A 336 -17.79 -23.55 -16.97
C ARG A 336 -19.17 -23.98 -16.45
N THR A 337 -19.84 -23.09 -15.74
CA THR A 337 -21.20 -23.29 -15.25
C THR A 337 -22.21 -22.94 -16.36
N PRO A 338 -23.46 -23.46 -16.31
CA PRO A 338 -24.50 -23.07 -17.25
C PRO A 338 -24.77 -21.55 -17.28
N VAL A 339 -24.54 -20.86 -16.16
CA VAL A 339 -24.70 -19.40 -16.06
C VAL A 339 -23.73 -18.66 -16.98
N ASP A 340 -22.53 -19.20 -17.19
CA ASP A 340 -21.52 -18.62 -18.08
C ASP A 340 -21.91 -18.76 -19.56
N LEU A 341 -22.76 -19.75 -19.90
CA LEU A 341 -23.24 -19.98 -21.26
C LEU A 341 -24.32 -18.97 -21.67
N TYR A 342 -25.13 -18.48 -20.73
CA TYR A 342 -26.22 -17.54 -21.02
C TYR A 342 -25.73 -16.23 -21.64
N LEU A 343 -24.54 -15.78 -21.26
CA LEU A 343 -23.92 -14.60 -21.86
C LEU A 343 -23.54 -14.83 -23.32
N GLY A 344 -23.20 -16.06 -23.70
CA GLY A 344 -22.98 -16.46 -25.09
C GLY A 344 -24.27 -16.66 -25.88
N TRP A 345 -25.41 -16.85 -25.21
CA TRP A 345 -26.72 -17.04 -25.86
C TRP A 345 -27.46 -15.72 -26.13
N THR A 346 -27.09 -14.61 -25.49
CA THR A 346 -27.78 -13.33 -25.70
C THR A 346 -27.80 -12.83 -27.15
N PRO A 347 -26.75 -13.01 -27.99
CA PRO A 347 -26.81 -12.59 -29.39
C PRO A 347 -27.82 -13.43 -30.19
N TRP A 348 -27.87 -14.74 -29.93
CA TRP A 348 -28.84 -15.64 -30.56
C TRP A 348 -30.27 -15.32 -30.14
N LEU A 349 -30.50 -15.09 -28.85
CA LEU A 349 -31.81 -14.67 -28.34
C LEU A 349 -32.26 -13.35 -28.99
N SER A 350 -31.34 -12.40 -29.14
CA SER A 350 -31.62 -11.11 -29.79
C SER A 350 -31.96 -11.28 -31.27
N ALA A 351 -31.24 -12.14 -31.99
CA ALA A 351 -31.50 -12.44 -33.40
C ALA A 351 -32.87 -13.14 -33.60
N VAL A 352 -33.22 -14.08 -32.72
CA VAL A 352 -34.52 -14.76 -32.76
C VAL A 352 -35.66 -13.77 -32.51
N ILE A 353 -35.52 -12.88 -31.52
CA ILE A 353 -36.53 -11.84 -31.25
C ILE A 353 -36.64 -10.87 -32.43
N ALA A 354 -35.52 -10.47 -33.04
CA ALA A 354 -35.50 -9.60 -34.22
C ALA A 354 -36.23 -10.25 -35.41
N ALA A 355 -35.95 -11.53 -35.68
CA ALA A 355 -36.60 -12.29 -36.75
C ALA A 355 -38.11 -12.42 -36.49
N ALA A 356 -38.52 -12.71 -35.26
CA ALA A 356 -39.93 -12.76 -34.88
C ALA A 356 -40.61 -11.38 -35.04
N LEU A 357 -39.95 -10.28 -34.66
CA LEU A 357 -40.51 -8.94 -34.89
C LEU A 357 -40.61 -8.60 -36.37
N ALA A 358 -39.63 -9.00 -37.18
CA ALA A 358 -39.67 -8.81 -38.63
C ALA A 358 -40.86 -9.54 -39.27
N GLU A 359 -41.22 -10.72 -38.77
CA GLU A 359 -42.36 -11.51 -39.27
C GLU A 359 -43.71 -10.97 -38.77
N TYR A 360 -43.87 -10.80 -37.45
CA TYR A 360 -45.17 -10.52 -36.84
C TYR A 360 -45.51 -9.03 -36.78
N ARG A 361 -44.53 -8.13 -36.65
CA ARG A 361 -44.75 -6.69 -36.51
C ARG A 361 -43.55 -5.86 -36.98
N PRO A 362 -43.28 -5.79 -38.30
CA PRO A 362 -42.09 -5.14 -38.84
C PRO A 362 -41.88 -3.69 -38.36
N GLY A 363 -42.97 -2.94 -38.14
CA GLY A 363 -42.93 -1.56 -37.65
C GLY A 363 -42.35 -1.39 -36.23
N ALA A 364 -42.25 -2.47 -35.44
CA ALA A 364 -41.59 -2.45 -34.13
C ALA A 364 -40.08 -2.64 -34.21
N LEU A 365 -39.57 -3.18 -35.32
CA LEU A 365 -38.16 -3.52 -35.49
C LEU A 365 -37.22 -2.30 -35.38
N PRO A 366 -37.52 -1.13 -36.00
CA PRO A 366 -36.67 0.06 -35.85
C PRO A 366 -36.54 0.51 -34.39
N VAL A 367 -37.64 0.45 -33.63
CA VAL A 367 -37.68 0.85 -32.21
C VAL A 367 -36.96 -0.16 -31.30
N ALA A 368 -37.10 -1.46 -31.59
CA ALA A 368 -36.46 -2.53 -30.81
C ALA A 368 -34.97 -2.70 -31.15
N SER A 369 -34.55 -2.35 -32.37
CA SER A 369 -33.19 -2.61 -32.87
C SER A 369 -32.06 -2.08 -31.98
N PRO A 370 -32.11 -0.87 -31.37
CA PRO A 370 -31.03 -0.41 -30.51
C PRO A 370 -30.86 -1.28 -29.26
N VAL A 371 -31.98 -1.75 -28.67
CA VAL A 371 -31.97 -2.63 -27.50
C VAL A 371 -31.48 -4.03 -27.87
N LEU A 372 -31.91 -4.57 -29.02
CA LEU A 372 -31.47 -5.87 -29.52
C LEU A 372 -29.97 -5.89 -29.86
N VAL A 373 -29.46 -4.80 -30.45
CA VAL A 373 -28.02 -4.63 -30.70
C VAL A 373 -27.25 -4.57 -29.37
N LEU A 374 -27.74 -3.84 -28.36
CA LEU A 374 -27.13 -3.80 -27.04
C LEU A 374 -27.04 -5.21 -26.41
N TRP A 375 -28.11 -6.00 -26.51
CA TRP A 375 -28.13 -7.38 -26.01
C TRP A 375 -27.18 -8.31 -26.77
N ALA A 376 -27.04 -8.13 -28.08
CA ALA A 376 -26.04 -8.84 -28.88
C ALA A 376 -24.60 -8.45 -28.50
N CYS A 377 -24.39 -7.21 -28.07
CA CYS A 377 -23.10 -6.69 -27.60
C CYS A 377 -22.80 -6.98 -26.12
N ALA A 378 -23.64 -7.74 -25.40
CA ALA A 378 -23.44 -8.00 -23.97
C ALA A 378 -22.07 -8.65 -23.67
N LYS A 379 -21.62 -9.60 -24.49
CA LYS A 379 -20.31 -10.26 -24.31
C LYS A 379 -19.11 -9.30 -24.46
N PRO A 380 -18.95 -8.54 -25.55
CA PRO A 380 -17.86 -7.56 -25.64
C PRO A 380 -17.95 -6.48 -24.56
N LEU A 381 -19.16 -6.04 -24.15
CA LEU A 381 -19.33 -5.11 -23.03
C LEU A 381 -18.84 -5.72 -21.70
N SER A 382 -19.11 -7.00 -21.44
CA SER A 382 -18.59 -7.69 -20.24
C SER A 382 -17.06 -7.78 -20.25
N GLN A 383 -16.44 -8.02 -21.42
CA GLN A 383 -14.98 -8.06 -21.55
C GLN A 383 -14.37 -6.67 -21.31
N TRP A 384 -15.05 -5.60 -21.73
CA TRP A 384 -14.65 -4.24 -21.42
C TRP A 384 -14.76 -3.94 -19.92
N LEU A 385 -15.81 -4.42 -19.25
CA LEU A 385 -16.01 -4.25 -17.81
C LEU A 385 -15.00 -5.02 -16.96
N ASN A 386 -14.58 -6.20 -17.41
CA ASN A 386 -13.59 -7.03 -16.71
C ASN A 386 -12.16 -6.48 -16.76
N ARG A 387 -11.87 -5.50 -17.62
CA ARG A 387 -10.53 -4.91 -17.70
C ARG A 387 -10.25 -4.08 -16.45
N PRO A 388 -9.03 -4.16 -15.88
CA PRO A 388 -8.61 -3.26 -14.81
C PRO A 388 -8.72 -1.81 -15.26
N LEU A 389 -9.05 -0.93 -14.33
CA LEU A 389 -8.70 0.47 -14.52
C LEU A 389 -7.18 0.51 -14.50
N LEU A 390 -6.56 0.96 -15.58
CA LEU A 390 -5.13 1.19 -15.63
C LEU A 390 -4.78 2.13 -14.47
N ALA A 391 -4.34 1.59 -13.34
CA ALA A 391 -3.58 2.34 -12.37
C ALA A 391 -2.31 2.70 -13.13
N GLY A 392 -2.18 3.95 -13.53
CA GLY A 392 -1.04 4.43 -14.29
C GLY A 392 0.21 4.32 -13.44
N LYS A 393 0.82 3.14 -13.37
CA LYS A 393 2.27 3.06 -13.27
C LYS A 393 2.76 3.62 -14.60
N THR A 394 3.16 4.89 -14.58
CA THR A 394 3.80 5.53 -15.73
C THR A 394 5.00 4.66 -16.08
N ALA A 395 4.94 3.94 -17.22
CA ALA A 395 6.07 3.18 -17.70
C ALA A 395 7.22 4.18 -17.90
N ILE A 396 8.30 4.02 -17.14
CA ILE A 396 9.54 4.77 -17.34
C ILE A 396 10.25 4.19 -18.57
N THR A 397 10.93 5.05 -19.32
CA THR A 397 11.75 4.59 -20.44
C THR A 397 13.04 3.94 -19.93
N GLU A 398 13.70 3.10 -20.75
CA GLU A 398 15.00 2.51 -20.39
C GLU A 398 16.06 3.59 -20.09
N GLU A 399 15.99 4.72 -20.78
CA GLU A 399 16.87 5.88 -20.54
C GLU A 399 16.58 6.55 -19.19
N ASP A 400 15.30 6.68 -18.82
CA ASP A 400 14.88 7.19 -17.51
C ASP A 400 15.32 6.27 -16.38
N GLU A 401 15.20 4.96 -16.58
CA GLU A 401 15.68 3.93 -15.65
C GLU A 401 17.20 4.03 -15.46
N ALA A 402 17.98 4.14 -16.54
CA ALA A 402 19.44 4.26 -16.46
C ALA A 402 19.89 5.50 -15.65
N VAL A 403 19.23 6.65 -15.85
CA VAL A 403 19.51 7.88 -15.09
C VAL A 403 19.24 7.67 -13.59
N LEU A 404 18.12 7.04 -13.25
CA LEU A 404 17.77 6.76 -11.85
C LEU A 404 18.72 5.76 -11.20
N ARG A 405 19.09 4.68 -11.89
CA ARG A 405 20.06 3.68 -11.40
C ARG A 405 21.43 4.32 -11.18
N ARG A 406 21.88 5.15 -12.11
CA ARG A 406 23.14 5.91 -11.99
C ARG A 406 23.15 6.83 -10.77
N ALA A 407 22.06 7.54 -10.52
CA ALA A 407 21.92 8.42 -9.35
C ALA A 407 21.83 7.61 -8.05
N ALA A 408 21.04 6.52 -8.04
CA ALA A 408 20.88 5.64 -6.89
C ALA A 408 22.20 4.97 -6.47
N LEU A 409 23.01 4.52 -7.43
CA LEU A 409 24.33 3.94 -7.16
C LEU A 409 25.29 4.97 -6.54
N GLY A 410 25.30 6.20 -7.06
CA GLY A 410 26.05 7.32 -6.47
C GLY A 410 25.60 7.65 -5.04
N THR A 411 24.28 7.69 -4.80
CA THR A 411 23.71 7.89 -3.48
C THR A 411 24.03 6.74 -2.52
N TRP A 412 24.01 5.48 -2.99
CA TRP A 412 24.41 4.33 -2.18
C TRP A 412 25.86 4.41 -1.70
N ARG A 413 26.76 4.94 -2.54
CA ARG A 413 28.17 5.17 -2.14
C ARG A 413 28.29 6.02 -0.88
N PHE A 414 27.39 6.99 -0.64
CA PHE A 414 27.39 7.79 0.61
C PHE A 414 27.34 6.87 1.84
N PHE A 415 26.34 5.99 1.90
CA PHE A 415 26.18 5.05 3.00
C PHE A 415 27.32 4.04 3.05
N ARG A 416 27.75 3.53 1.89
CA ARG A 416 28.84 2.56 1.79
C ARG A 416 30.16 3.10 2.34
N GLN A 417 30.48 4.35 2.05
CA GLN A 417 31.76 4.96 2.42
C GLN A 417 31.75 5.44 3.89
N PHE A 418 30.66 6.06 4.34
CA PHE A 418 30.61 6.70 5.65
C PHE A 418 30.06 5.81 6.78
N SER A 419 29.36 4.72 6.46
CA SER A 419 28.93 3.71 7.45
C SER A 419 30.01 2.64 7.66
N ASN A 420 31.08 3.04 8.35
CA ASN A 420 32.28 2.22 8.53
C ASN A 420 32.63 2.04 10.02
N ALA A 421 33.74 1.34 10.30
CA ALA A 421 34.16 1.02 11.66
C ALA A 421 34.38 2.27 12.55
N ASP A 422 34.94 3.35 11.99
CA ASP A 422 35.25 4.58 12.74
C ASP A 422 33.98 5.30 13.22
N ALA A 423 32.89 5.17 12.46
CA ALA A 423 31.58 5.68 12.80
C ALA A 423 30.70 4.64 13.52
N ASN A 424 31.26 3.55 14.06
CA ASN A 424 30.51 2.43 14.66
C ASN A 424 29.45 1.82 13.73
N TRP A 425 29.70 1.80 12.42
CA TRP A 425 28.74 1.40 11.37
C TRP A 425 27.45 2.23 11.41
N LEU A 426 27.50 3.45 11.95
CA LEU A 426 26.43 4.46 11.86
C LEU A 426 26.77 5.43 10.71
N VAL A 427 25.81 6.28 10.33
CA VAL A 427 26.01 7.27 9.25
C VAL A 427 26.15 8.68 9.85
N PRO A 428 27.08 9.52 9.36
CA PRO A 428 27.15 10.93 9.74
C PRO A 428 25.92 11.70 9.23
N ASP A 429 25.62 12.83 9.82
CA ASP A 429 24.44 13.63 9.48
C ASP A 429 24.58 14.32 8.12
N ASN A 430 25.74 14.93 7.89
CA ASN A 430 26.06 15.57 6.63
C ASN A 430 27.56 15.50 6.30
N VAL A 431 27.84 15.55 5.01
CA VAL A 431 29.19 15.63 4.44
C VAL A 431 29.22 16.83 3.50
N GLN A 432 30.16 17.74 3.71
CA GLN A 432 30.37 18.93 2.90
C GLN A 432 31.66 18.78 2.09
N GLU A 433 31.63 19.23 0.83
CA GLU A 433 32.79 19.20 -0.07
C GLU A 433 33.71 20.40 0.14
N GLU A 434 33.15 21.61 0.34
CA GLU A 434 33.92 22.85 0.36
C GLU A 434 33.49 23.84 1.47
N PRO A 435 34.26 23.97 2.57
CA PRO A 435 35.40 23.13 2.96
C PRO A 435 34.99 21.68 3.28
N PRO A 436 35.92 20.69 3.14
CA PRO A 436 35.64 19.30 3.48
C PRO A 436 35.32 19.12 4.96
N VAL A 437 34.08 18.69 5.26
CA VAL A 437 33.62 18.45 6.64
C VAL A 437 32.74 17.20 6.68
N VAL A 438 32.92 16.37 7.70
CA VAL A 438 32.04 15.25 8.02
C VAL A 438 31.49 15.47 9.42
N ALA A 439 30.17 15.67 9.55
CA ALA A 439 29.53 15.88 10.85
C ALA A 439 29.28 14.53 11.54
N PRO A 440 30.02 14.18 12.61
CA PRO A 440 29.99 12.85 13.19
C PRO A 440 28.82 12.69 14.17
N ARG A 441 27.61 13.04 13.74
CA ARG A 441 26.37 12.92 14.53
C ARG A 441 25.31 12.12 13.79
N ILE A 442 24.39 11.49 14.51
CA ILE A 442 23.28 10.72 13.93
C ILE A 442 21.99 10.98 14.70
N SER A 443 20.88 11.07 13.96
CA SER A 443 19.51 11.15 14.48
C SER A 443 18.77 9.81 14.34
N PRO A 444 17.65 9.60 15.05
CA PRO A 444 16.85 8.38 14.88
C PRO A 444 16.32 8.22 13.45
N THR A 445 15.97 9.31 12.76
CA THR A 445 15.60 9.29 11.33
C THR A 445 16.77 8.82 10.46
N ASN A 446 17.99 9.35 10.67
CA ASN A 446 19.18 8.91 9.91
C ASN A 446 19.52 7.44 10.17
N LEU A 447 19.32 6.95 11.40
CA LEU A 447 19.48 5.52 11.71
C LEU A 447 18.48 4.66 10.94
N GLY A 448 17.20 5.05 10.92
CA GLY A 448 16.17 4.34 10.17
C GLY A 448 16.48 4.32 8.67
N LEU A 449 16.79 5.48 8.10
CA LEU A 449 17.11 5.61 6.68
C LEU A 449 18.39 4.88 6.28
N LEU A 450 19.40 4.76 7.16
CA LEU A 450 20.57 3.90 6.91
C LEU A 450 20.16 2.43 6.76
N LEU A 451 19.28 1.93 7.64
CA LEU A 451 18.82 0.54 7.60
C LEU A 451 18.01 0.25 6.34
N ASP A 452 17.05 1.12 6.02
CA ASP A 452 16.26 1.00 4.78
C ASP A 452 17.11 1.24 3.52
N ALA A 453 18.14 2.10 3.57
CA ALA A 453 19.07 2.31 2.45
C ALA A 453 19.85 1.04 2.11
N ARG A 454 20.26 0.24 3.11
CA ARG A 454 20.89 -1.06 2.88
C ARG A 454 19.91 -2.06 2.26
N LEU A 455 18.66 -2.05 2.72
CA LEU A 455 17.62 -2.89 2.13
C LEU A 455 17.35 -2.49 0.68
N ALA A 456 17.25 -1.18 0.39
CA ALA A 456 17.12 -0.65 -0.96
C ALA A 456 18.33 -1.03 -1.84
N ALA A 457 19.55 -0.99 -1.29
CA ALA A 457 20.75 -1.44 -2.00
C ALA A 457 20.70 -2.95 -2.32
N CYS A 458 20.14 -3.80 -1.46
CA CYS A 458 19.87 -5.20 -1.80
C CYS A 458 18.85 -5.34 -2.92
N GLU A 459 17.73 -4.61 -2.85
CA GLU A 459 16.67 -4.65 -3.87
C GLU A 459 17.14 -4.16 -5.25
N LEU A 460 18.09 -3.21 -5.28
CA LEU A 460 18.70 -2.70 -6.50
C LEU A 460 19.90 -3.53 -6.99
N GLY A 461 20.41 -4.45 -6.17
CA GLY A 461 21.56 -5.31 -6.47
C GLY A 461 22.94 -4.73 -6.19
N TYR A 462 23.01 -3.63 -5.43
CA TYR A 462 24.27 -2.98 -5.02
C TYR A 462 24.91 -3.61 -3.77
N LEU A 463 24.12 -4.36 -3.01
CA LEU A 463 24.54 -5.05 -1.80
C LEU A 463 24.08 -6.50 -1.82
N THR A 464 24.96 -7.45 -1.51
CA THR A 464 24.56 -8.86 -1.39
C THR A 464 23.79 -9.09 -0.08
N PRO A 465 22.86 -10.07 -0.01
CA PRO A 465 22.18 -10.40 1.24
C PRO A 465 23.14 -10.68 2.41
N SER A 466 24.26 -11.35 2.15
CA SER A 466 25.29 -11.66 3.14
C SER A 466 25.90 -10.40 3.78
N GLU A 467 26.20 -9.40 2.96
CA GLU A 467 26.75 -8.13 3.42
C GLU A 467 25.71 -7.29 4.16
N PHE A 468 24.48 -7.27 3.65
CA PHE A 468 23.35 -6.62 4.31
C PHE A 468 23.16 -7.11 5.74
N VAL A 469 23.13 -8.43 5.96
CA VAL A 469 23.00 -9.00 7.30
C VAL A 469 24.18 -8.58 8.16
N GLY A 470 25.41 -8.76 7.69
CA GLY A 470 26.62 -8.46 8.47
C GLY A 470 26.77 -6.99 8.85
N GLU A 471 26.35 -6.05 7.99
CA GLU A 471 26.43 -4.62 8.28
C GLU A 471 25.27 -4.13 9.14
N THR A 472 24.08 -4.65 8.91
CA THR A 472 22.89 -4.31 9.70
C THR A 472 23.04 -4.81 11.14
N GLU A 473 23.59 -6.01 11.36
CA GLU A 473 23.94 -6.51 12.70
C GLU A 473 24.90 -5.57 13.44
N LYS A 474 25.93 -5.04 12.76
CA LYS A 474 26.88 -4.10 13.38
C LYS A 474 26.22 -2.78 13.77
N SER A 475 25.38 -2.22 12.89
CA SER A 475 24.65 -0.98 13.19
C SER A 475 23.63 -1.17 14.31
N LEU A 476 22.88 -2.27 14.34
CA LEU A 476 21.95 -2.54 15.44
C LEU A 476 22.69 -2.82 16.75
N ALA A 477 23.85 -3.50 16.71
CA ALA A 477 24.71 -3.66 17.88
C ALA A 477 25.24 -2.31 18.41
N ALA A 478 25.55 -1.35 17.53
CA ALA A 478 25.87 0.02 17.93
C ALA A 478 24.65 0.75 18.50
N ALA A 479 23.50 0.68 17.83
CA ALA A 479 22.25 1.30 18.27
C ALA A 479 21.81 0.79 19.65
N ARG A 480 22.03 -0.49 19.96
CA ARG A 480 21.73 -1.08 21.27
C ARG A 480 22.47 -0.41 22.42
N ARG A 481 23.68 0.09 22.16
CA ARG A 481 24.55 0.80 23.12
C ARG A 481 24.16 2.26 23.31
N LEU A 482 23.35 2.84 22.43
CA LEU A 482 22.89 4.23 22.54
C LEU A 482 21.92 4.37 23.74
N PRO A 483 22.14 5.36 24.62
CA PRO A 483 21.20 5.67 25.71
C PRO A 483 19.81 6.04 25.17
N ARG A 484 18.76 5.49 25.77
CA ARG A 484 17.36 5.67 25.35
C ARG A 484 16.50 6.15 26.51
N TYR A 485 15.37 6.80 26.21
CA TYR A 485 14.38 7.26 27.19
C TYR A 485 13.00 6.67 26.86
N ASN A 486 12.41 5.89 27.77
CA ASN A 486 11.16 5.15 27.53
C ASN A 486 11.17 4.35 26.21
N GLY A 487 12.31 3.73 25.89
CA GLY A 487 12.52 2.99 24.65
C GLY A 487 12.80 3.85 23.40
N HIS A 488 12.61 5.17 23.46
CA HIS A 488 12.92 6.08 22.36
C HIS A 488 14.40 6.46 22.34
N PHE A 489 14.94 6.60 21.14
CA PHE A 489 16.23 7.25 20.90
C PHE A 489 16.09 8.78 21.07
N LEU A 490 17.17 9.43 21.48
CA LEU A 490 17.29 10.87 21.60
C LEU A 490 17.61 11.50 20.24
N ASN A 491 17.42 12.81 20.12
CA ASN A 491 17.53 13.51 18.83
C ASN A 491 18.93 13.37 18.19
N TRP A 492 19.99 13.43 18.98
CA TRP A 492 21.36 13.42 18.46
C TRP A 492 22.33 12.58 19.29
N TYR A 493 23.22 11.87 18.61
CA TYR A 493 24.36 11.14 19.19
C TYR A 493 25.62 11.39 18.38
N ASP A 494 26.80 11.45 19.01
CA ASP A 494 28.08 11.41 18.29
C ASP A 494 28.36 9.97 17.83
N THR A 495 28.64 9.78 16.53
CA THR A 495 28.78 8.44 15.91
C THR A 495 30.05 7.70 16.31
N ARG A 496 31.06 8.41 16.83
CA ARG A 496 32.35 7.82 17.23
C ARG A 496 32.29 7.36 18.68
N THR A 497 31.72 8.19 19.56
CA THR A 497 31.68 8.00 21.01
C THR A 497 30.39 7.36 21.51
N LEU A 498 29.32 7.37 20.70
CA LEU A 498 27.97 6.90 21.04
C LEU A 498 27.31 7.66 22.21
N GLN A 499 27.85 8.82 22.56
CA GLN A 499 27.29 9.68 23.59
C GLN A 499 26.16 10.55 23.02
N PRO A 500 25.06 10.74 23.77
CA PRO A 500 24.00 11.65 23.36
C PRO A 500 24.49 13.09 23.41
N LEU A 501 24.07 13.90 22.43
CA LEU A 501 24.38 15.32 22.35
C LEU A 501 23.27 16.14 22.97
N GLU A 502 23.63 17.26 23.61
CA GLU A 502 22.63 18.19 24.16
C GLU A 502 21.98 19.03 23.04
N PRO A 503 20.69 19.38 23.16
CA PRO A 503 19.77 19.02 24.25
C PRO A 503 19.25 17.57 24.21
N LEU A 504 19.12 16.94 25.38
CA LEU A 504 18.50 15.60 25.48
C LEU A 504 16.98 15.66 25.22
N PHE A 505 16.60 15.44 23.97
CA PHE A 505 15.23 15.55 23.48
C PHE A 505 14.76 14.24 22.81
N VAL A 506 13.51 13.85 23.05
CA VAL A 506 12.85 12.77 22.31
C VAL A 506 11.91 13.41 21.28
N SER A 507 12.25 13.26 20.00
CA SER A 507 11.43 13.73 18.88
C SER A 507 10.37 12.69 18.52
N THR A 508 9.12 13.12 18.42
CA THR A 508 8.00 12.26 18.02
C THR A 508 8.15 11.82 16.56
N VAL A 509 8.53 12.75 15.67
CA VAL A 509 8.69 12.46 14.23
C VAL A 509 9.84 11.49 14.01
N ASP A 510 11.00 11.74 14.61
CA ASP A 510 12.16 10.85 14.41
C ASP A 510 11.90 9.45 14.94
N SER A 511 11.19 9.36 16.08
CA SER A 511 10.73 8.08 16.62
C SER A 511 9.75 7.36 15.67
N GLY A 512 8.82 8.12 15.07
CA GLY A 512 7.86 7.59 14.12
C GLY A 512 8.51 7.09 12.82
N ASN A 513 9.42 7.90 12.26
CA ASN A 513 10.18 7.54 11.06
C ASN A 513 11.03 6.29 11.31
N LEU A 514 11.74 6.24 12.44
CA LEU A 514 12.50 5.06 12.83
C LEU A 514 11.59 3.83 13.01
N ALA A 515 10.41 3.98 13.60
CA ALA A 515 9.46 2.88 13.73
C ALA A 515 9.00 2.35 12.35
N CYS A 516 8.75 3.25 11.38
CA CYS A 516 8.45 2.85 10.01
C CYS A 516 9.60 2.08 9.37
N CYS A 517 10.83 2.59 9.44
CA CYS A 517 12.02 1.89 8.94
C CYS A 517 12.23 0.53 9.61
N LEU A 518 12.05 0.42 10.93
CA LEU A 518 12.25 -0.84 11.64
C LEU A 518 11.21 -1.90 11.25
N TRP A 519 9.95 -1.52 11.00
CA TRP A 519 8.97 -2.45 10.45
C TRP A 519 9.28 -2.85 9.00
N THR A 520 9.74 -1.91 8.17
CA THR A 520 10.21 -2.19 6.81
C THR A 520 11.39 -3.16 6.83
N LEU A 521 12.39 -2.92 7.69
CA LEU A 521 13.55 -3.79 7.91
C LEU A 521 13.12 -5.18 8.36
N LYS A 522 12.22 -5.27 9.36
CA LYS A 522 11.68 -6.54 9.86
C LYS A 522 11.09 -7.36 8.73
N GLN A 523 10.19 -6.77 7.94
CA GLN A 523 9.53 -7.47 6.85
C GLN A 523 10.52 -7.78 5.70
N GLY A 524 11.48 -6.88 5.43
CA GLY A 524 12.55 -7.12 4.46
C GLY A 524 13.42 -8.33 4.83
N CYS A 525 13.81 -8.47 6.09
CA CYS A 525 14.56 -9.64 6.57
C CYS A 525 13.76 -10.94 6.40
N LEU A 526 12.45 -10.91 6.70
CA LEU A 526 11.58 -12.09 6.52
C LEU A 526 11.39 -12.44 5.04
N GLU A 527 11.27 -11.43 4.18
CA GLU A 527 11.07 -11.60 2.74
C GLU A 527 12.33 -12.11 2.05
N LEU A 528 13.53 -11.67 2.46
CA LEU A 528 14.80 -12.20 1.94
C LEU A 528 14.94 -13.72 2.11
N ASN A 529 14.28 -14.33 3.10
CA ASN A 529 14.26 -15.78 3.28
C ASN A 529 13.43 -16.52 2.20
N ARG A 530 12.46 -15.82 1.62
CA ARG A 530 11.49 -16.33 0.63
C ARG A 530 11.80 -15.92 -0.80
N GLN A 531 12.65 -14.91 -0.98
CA GLN A 531 13.11 -14.49 -2.29
C GLN A 531 14.17 -15.45 -2.84
N PRO A 532 14.32 -15.53 -4.18
CA PRO A 532 15.44 -16.23 -4.80
C PRO A 532 16.79 -15.66 -4.36
N LEU A 533 17.77 -16.53 -4.13
CA LEU A 533 19.14 -16.12 -3.73
C LEU A 533 19.88 -15.33 -4.82
N PHE A 534 19.71 -15.71 -6.08
CA PHE A 534 20.39 -15.12 -7.23
C PHE A 534 19.40 -14.40 -8.14
N ARG A 535 18.88 -13.27 -7.66
CA ARG A 535 17.97 -12.43 -8.44
C ARG A 535 18.72 -11.74 -9.58
N ALA A 536 18.05 -11.53 -10.72
CA ALA A 536 18.61 -10.80 -11.86
C ALA A 536 19.10 -9.38 -11.50
N VAL A 537 18.53 -8.76 -10.46
CA VAL A 537 18.96 -7.44 -9.97
C VAL A 537 20.41 -7.43 -9.50
N LEU A 538 20.94 -8.53 -8.94
CA LEU A 538 22.35 -8.60 -8.53
C LEU A 538 23.28 -8.43 -9.73
N TRP A 539 22.98 -9.11 -10.84
CA TRP A 539 23.76 -8.99 -12.06
C TRP A 539 23.67 -7.58 -12.66
N ARG A 540 22.45 -7.01 -12.71
CA ARG A 540 22.27 -5.61 -13.14
C ARG A 540 23.04 -4.62 -12.26
N GLY A 541 23.07 -4.83 -10.95
CA GLY A 541 23.85 -4.01 -10.03
C GLY A 541 25.35 -4.00 -10.36
N ILE A 542 25.95 -5.16 -10.64
CA ILE A 542 27.36 -5.23 -11.08
C ILE A 542 27.55 -4.51 -12.42
N ARG A 543 26.60 -4.63 -13.36
CA ARG A 543 26.65 -3.91 -14.64
C ARG A 543 26.57 -2.39 -14.44
N ASP A 544 25.79 -1.90 -13.48
CA ASP A 544 25.73 -0.48 -13.13
C ASP A 544 27.10 0.02 -12.63
N HIS A 545 27.78 -0.77 -11.78
CA HIS A 545 29.14 -0.44 -11.31
C HIS A 545 30.14 -0.33 -12.46
N VAL A 546 30.16 -1.30 -13.38
CA VAL A 546 31.09 -1.30 -14.52
C VAL A 546 30.75 -0.19 -15.52
N SER A 547 29.46 0.09 -15.75
CA SER A 547 29.03 1.19 -16.61
C SER A 547 29.45 2.54 -16.04
N LEU A 548 29.30 2.72 -14.73
CA LEU A 548 29.78 3.90 -14.02
C LEU A 548 31.31 4.05 -14.11
N LEU A 549 32.03 2.96 -13.89
CA LEU A 549 33.49 2.94 -14.02
C LEU A 549 33.95 3.36 -15.43
N ASP A 550 33.30 2.86 -16.48
CA ASP A 550 33.55 3.24 -17.87
C ASP A 550 33.22 4.72 -18.13
N GLU A 551 32.10 5.22 -17.60
CA GLU A 551 31.69 6.64 -17.73
C GLU A 551 32.75 7.57 -17.13
N ILE A 552 33.19 7.31 -15.89
CA ILE A 552 34.19 8.13 -15.20
C ILE A 552 35.54 8.03 -15.93
N ALA A 553 35.93 6.83 -16.38
CA ALA A 553 37.16 6.64 -17.13
C ALA A 553 37.16 7.40 -18.46
N ARG A 554 36.03 7.50 -19.17
CA ARG A 554 35.94 8.30 -20.41
C ARG A 554 36.01 9.81 -20.16
N ALA A 555 35.55 10.27 -19.00
CA ALA A 555 35.58 11.68 -18.62
C ALA A 555 36.95 12.13 -18.06
N ALA A 556 37.72 11.21 -17.47
CA ALA A 556 39.02 11.48 -16.89
C ALA A 556 40.19 11.28 -17.88
N ALA A 557 41.31 11.96 -17.63
CA ALA A 557 42.56 11.76 -18.39
C ALA A 557 43.32 10.51 -17.89
N VAL A 558 42.75 9.33 -18.12
CA VAL A 558 43.29 8.04 -17.61
C VAL A 558 44.27 7.32 -18.55
N PRO A 559 45.13 6.45 -18.00
CA PRO A 559 46.01 5.60 -18.78
C PRO A 559 45.27 4.70 -19.79
N ALA A 560 45.82 4.56 -21.00
CA ALA A 560 45.18 3.81 -22.09
C ALA A 560 45.04 2.30 -21.81
N ASP A 561 45.89 1.73 -20.97
CA ASP A 561 45.79 0.37 -20.46
C ASP A 561 44.60 0.19 -19.51
N ALA A 562 44.37 1.13 -18.60
CA ALA A 562 43.19 1.10 -17.72
C ALA A 562 41.88 1.18 -18.51
N VAL A 563 41.80 2.08 -19.51
CA VAL A 563 40.63 2.20 -20.40
C VAL A 563 40.37 0.88 -21.15
N ARG A 564 41.43 0.23 -21.67
CA ARG A 564 41.29 -1.08 -22.34
C ARG A 564 40.84 -2.18 -21.40
N ALA A 565 41.33 -2.19 -20.16
CA ALA A 565 40.93 -3.19 -19.17
C ALA A 565 39.45 -3.04 -18.77
N ILE A 566 38.98 -1.80 -18.55
CA ILE A 566 37.58 -1.49 -18.25
C ILE A 566 36.66 -1.87 -19.42
N GLU A 567 37.02 -1.49 -20.64
CA GLU A 567 36.27 -1.85 -21.85
C GLU A 567 36.22 -3.38 -22.04
N GLY A 568 37.34 -4.08 -21.78
CA GLY A 568 37.40 -5.54 -21.84
C GLY A 568 36.47 -6.21 -20.82
N LEU A 569 36.43 -5.71 -19.58
CA LEU A 569 35.49 -6.18 -18.56
C LEU A 569 34.04 -5.96 -18.99
N ARG A 570 33.70 -4.76 -19.47
CA ARG A 570 32.35 -4.42 -19.96
C ARG A 570 31.91 -5.33 -21.11
N GLN A 571 32.75 -5.49 -22.13
CA GLN A 571 32.46 -6.35 -23.28
C GLN A 571 32.26 -7.81 -22.86
N ARG A 572 33.05 -8.31 -21.89
CA ARG A 572 32.86 -9.66 -21.36
C ARG A 572 31.50 -9.79 -20.68
N MET A 573 31.11 -8.83 -19.84
CA MET A 573 29.80 -8.82 -19.19
C MET A 573 28.64 -8.78 -20.18
N ASP A 574 28.72 -7.89 -21.19
CA ASP A 574 27.67 -7.78 -22.22
C ASP A 574 27.53 -9.08 -23.04
N SER A 575 28.63 -9.81 -23.26
CA SER A 575 28.60 -11.10 -23.97
C SER A 575 27.87 -12.23 -23.21
N LEU A 576 27.69 -12.09 -21.89
CA LEU A 576 27.06 -13.11 -21.04
C LEU A 576 25.54 -12.98 -20.99
N GLY A 577 24.98 -11.82 -21.39
CA GLY A 577 23.55 -11.55 -21.32
C GLY A 577 23.00 -11.50 -19.89
N GLU A 578 21.72 -11.85 -19.72
CA GLU A 578 21.00 -11.83 -18.44
C GLU A 578 20.83 -13.23 -17.80
N GLU A 579 21.32 -14.29 -18.44
CA GLU A 579 21.12 -15.67 -17.96
C GLU A 579 21.94 -15.92 -16.67
N SER A 580 21.24 -16.22 -15.57
CA SER A 580 21.83 -16.49 -14.24
C SER A 580 22.98 -17.49 -14.29
N ALA A 581 22.77 -18.59 -15.00
CA ALA A 581 23.76 -19.64 -15.07
C ALA A 581 25.00 -19.26 -15.91
N ALA A 582 24.89 -18.30 -16.84
CA ALA A 582 26.00 -17.86 -17.68
C ALA A 582 26.97 -16.96 -16.90
N TRP A 583 26.47 -15.93 -16.20
CA TRP A 583 27.34 -15.03 -15.45
C TRP A 583 27.89 -15.67 -14.17
N ILE A 584 27.13 -16.55 -13.48
CA ILE A 584 27.63 -17.29 -12.30
C ILE A 584 28.87 -18.10 -12.64
N ARG A 585 28.89 -18.74 -13.83
CA ARG A 585 30.03 -19.53 -14.31
C ARG A 585 31.29 -18.68 -14.47
N ASP A 586 31.11 -17.46 -14.93
CA ASP A 586 32.17 -16.56 -15.34
C ASP A 586 32.65 -15.63 -14.21
N LEU A 587 31.98 -15.64 -13.05
CA LEU A 587 32.34 -14.83 -11.87
C LEU A 587 33.84 -14.86 -11.52
N PRO A 588 34.54 -16.01 -11.47
CA PRO A 588 35.96 -16.02 -11.15
C PRO A 588 36.82 -15.26 -12.19
N ALA A 589 36.46 -15.36 -13.47
CA ALA A 589 37.17 -14.65 -14.54
C ALA A 589 36.86 -13.14 -14.49
N LEU A 590 35.60 -12.77 -14.23
CA LEU A 590 35.19 -11.37 -14.08
C LEU A 590 35.87 -10.71 -12.88
N GLU A 591 35.97 -11.39 -11.73
CA GLU A 591 36.69 -10.88 -10.56
C GLU A 591 38.17 -10.67 -10.88
N GLN A 592 38.81 -11.59 -11.60
CA GLN A 592 40.20 -11.45 -12.00
C GLN A 592 40.40 -10.23 -12.93
N MET A 593 39.51 -10.04 -13.91
CA MET A 593 39.54 -8.86 -14.78
C MET A 593 39.31 -7.55 -13.99
N ALA A 594 38.42 -7.55 -13.00
CA ALA A 594 38.21 -6.38 -12.14
C ALA A 594 39.43 -6.08 -11.25
N LEU A 595 40.12 -7.11 -10.75
CA LEU A 595 41.39 -6.94 -10.02
C LEU A 595 42.52 -6.40 -10.91
N GLU A 596 42.54 -6.80 -12.18
CA GLU A 596 43.48 -6.23 -13.16
C GLU A 596 43.21 -4.73 -13.36
N VAL A 597 41.93 -4.33 -13.51
CA VAL A 597 41.54 -2.92 -13.58
C VAL A 597 42.00 -2.15 -12.33
N GLU A 598 41.70 -2.67 -11.14
CA GLU A 598 42.13 -2.08 -9.86
C GLU A 598 43.67 -1.91 -9.81
N GLY A 599 44.43 -2.93 -10.23
CA GLY A 599 45.89 -2.90 -10.28
C GLY A 599 46.46 -1.86 -11.25
N THR A 600 45.81 -1.61 -12.40
CA THR A 600 46.26 -0.58 -13.35
C THR A 600 46.11 0.86 -12.82
N LEU A 601 45.13 1.06 -11.93
CA LEU A 601 44.77 2.35 -11.39
C LEU A 601 45.52 2.70 -10.09
N ALA A 602 45.99 1.71 -9.34
CA ALA A 602 46.58 1.92 -8.02
C ALA A 602 47.76 2.91 -7.97
N ASN A 603 47.75 3.78 -6.95
CA ASN A 603 48.82 4.69 -6.53
C ASN A 603 49.15 5.82 -7.53
N ARG A 604 48.19 6.30 -8.33
CA ARG A 604 48.48 7.35 -9.34
C ARG A 604 48.03 8.77 -8.95
N GLY A 605 47.64 8.99 -7.70
CA GLY A 605 47.46 10.33 -7.12
C GLY A 605 46.01 10.83 -7.11
N ALA A 606 45.80 12.04 -6.59
CA ALA A 606 44.48 12.59 -6.28
C ALA A 606 43.55 12.80 -7.50
N GLU A 607 44.10 12.88 -8.72
CA GLU A 607 43.32 13.13 -9.95
C GLU A 607 42.44 11.94 -10.38
N ILE A 608 42.70 10.74 -9.86
CA ILE A 608 41.93 9.52 -10.20
C ILE A 608 41.36 8.79 -8.97
N GLU A 609 41.36 9.42 -7.79
CA GLU A 609 40.91 8.84 -6.52
C GLU A 609 39.49 8.25 -6.61
N GLU A 610 38.58 8.94 -7.31
CA GLU A 610 37.22 8.45 -7.51
C GLU A 610 37.18 7.17 -8.34
N LEU A 611 38.02 7.06 -9.37
CA LEU A 611 38.09 5.89 -10.23
C LEU A 611 38.75 4.70 -9.51
N GLU A 612 39.80 4.95 -8.72
CA GLU A 612 40.41 3.94 -7.84
C GLU A 612 39.37 3.36 -6.86
N TRP A 613 38.54 4.21 -6.25
CA TRP A 613 37.47 3.77 -5.35
C TRP A 613 36.44 2.87 -6.05
N TRP A 614 35.94 3.28 -7.23
CA TRP A 614 34.96 2.48 -7.97
C TRP A 614 35.52 1.17 -8.50
N ALA A 615 36.80 1.13 -8.87
CA ALA A 615 37.47 -0.11 -9.30
C ALA A 615 37.56 -1.12 -8.14
N ALA A 616 38.01 -0.66 -6.97
CA ALA A 616 38.09 -1.48 -5.76
C ALA A 616 36.70 -1.94 -5.28
N GLU A 617 35.69 -1.07 -5.35
CA GLU A 617 34.33 -1.46 -4.97
C GLU A 617 33.76 -2.50 -5.97
N THR A 618 34.04 -2.36 -7.27
CA THR A 618 33.61 -3.34 -8.31
C THR A 618 34.23 -4.71 -8.08
N SER A 619 35.54 -4.78 -7.78
CA SER A 619 36.21 -6.04 -7.47
C SER A 619 35.65 -6.67 -6.18
N ALA A 620 35.35 -5.86 -5.16
CA ALA A 620 34.71 -6.30 -3.92
C ALA A 620 33.29 -6.85 -4.15
N ARG A 621 32.48 -6.20 -5.01
CA ARG A 621 31.12 -6.68 -5.36
C ARG A 621 31.18 -8.07 -6.01
N LEU A 622 32.04 -8.24 -7.02
CA LEU A 622 32.20 -9.52 -7.73
C LEU A 622 32.63 -10.64 -6.77
N ARG A 623 33.57 -10.34 -5.87
CA ARG A 623 34.00 -11.28 -4.83
C ARG A 623 32.89 -11.65 -3.86
N ALA A 624 32.09 -10.69 -3.39
CA ALA A 624 30.98 -10.94 -2.48
C ALA A 624 29.92 -11.86 -3.12
N VAL A 625 29.62 -11.64 -4.40
CA VAL A 625 28.69 -12.49 -5.17
C VAL A 625 29.28 -13.89 -5.37
N ARG A 626 30.58 -14.01 -5.70
CA ARG A 626 31.27 -15.31 -5.80
C ARG A 626 31.21 -16.08 -4.48
N ASN A 627 31.53 -15.43 -3.37
CA ASN A 627 31.48 -16.04 -2.03
C ASN A 627 30.06 -16.53 -1.68
N THR A 628 29.03 -15.80 -2.11
CA THR A 628 27.63 -16.20 -1.94
C THR A 628 27.32 -17.47 -2.74
N VAL A 629 27.78 -17.56 -3.99
CA VAL A 629 27.66 -18.78 -4.82
C VAL A 629 28.39 -19.96 -4.18
N GLU A 630 29.62 -19.75 -3.73
CA GLU A 630 30.44 -20.79 -3.07
C GLU A 630 29.78 -21.31 -1.79
N SER A 631 29.18 -20.41 -1.01
CA SER A 631 28.60 -20.76 0.29
C SER A 631 27.28 -21.51 0.16
N PHE A 632 26.35 -21.03 -0.68
CA PHE A 632 25.00 -21.60 -0.76
C PHE A 632 24.81 -22.61 -1.89
N THR A 633 25.52 -22.45 -3.00
CA THR A 633 25.29 -23.21 -4.23
C THR A 633 26.59 -23.65 -4.92
N PRO A 634 27.50 -24.37 -4.24
CA PRO A 634 28.80 -24.75 -4.80
C PRO A 634 28.71 -25.58 -6.09
N TRP A 635 27.59 -26.28 -6.34
CA TRP A 635 27.37 -27.04 -7.57
C TRP A 635 27.27 -26.18 -8.83
N LEU A 636 27.00 -24.88 -8.69
CA LEU A 636 26.94 -23.95 -9.82
C LEU A 636 28.33 -23.50 -10.31
N LEU A 637 29.36 -23.74 -9.51
CA LEU A 637 30.73 -23.40 -9.87
C LEU A 637 31.22 -24.27 -11.05
N PRO A 638 32.11 -23.73 -11.92
CA PRO A 638 32.59 -24.44 -13.11
C PRO A 638 33.12 -25.85 -12.85
N VAL A 639 33.78 -26.06 -11.71
CA VAL A 639 34.41 -27.34 -11.31
C VAL A 639 33.38 -28.44 -11.08
N HIS A 640 32.19 -28.11 -10.58
CA HIS A 640 31.17 -29.10 -10.19
C HIS A 640 30.01 -29.19 -11.19
N ARG A 641 29.88 -28.22 -12.10
CA ARG A 641 28.75 -28.10 -13.02
C ARG A 641 28.59 -29.28 -13.98
N LYS A 642 29.70 -29.92 -14.39
CA LYS A 642 29.65 -31.11 -15.27
C LYS A 642 28.93 -32.27 -14.58
N VAL A 643 29.21 -32.48 -13.29
CA VAL A 643 28.55 -33.50 -12.44
C VAL A 643 27.09 -33.12 -12.22
N PHE A 644 26.82 -31.86 -11.88
CA PHE A 644 25.46 -31.39 -11.63
C PHE A 644 24.53 -31.54 -12.84
N ARG A 645 25.01 -31.24 -14.06
CA ARG A 645 24.24 -31.47 -15.31
C ARG A 645 23.86 -32.94 -15.55
N GLN A 646 24.67 -33.89 -15.10
CA GLN A 646 24.34 -35.31 -15.20
C GLN A 646 23.21 -35.69 -14.23
N LEU A 647 23.11 -35.01 -13.09
CA LEU A 647 22.07 -35.21 -12.08
C LEU A 647 20.74 -34.51 -12.45
N GLU A 648 20.77 -33.42 -13.21
CA GLU A 648 19.58 -32.71 -13.70
C GLU A 648 18.87 -33.40 -14.88
N ALA A 649 19.52 -34.36 -15.56
CA ALA A 649 18.99 -35.03 -16.75
C ALA A 649 17.84 -36.04 -16.48
N GLU A 650 17.29 -36.10 -15.26
CA GLU A 650 16.12 -36.91 -14.95
C GLU A 650 14.82 -36.27 -15.50
N PRO A 651 13.92 -37.03 -16.17
CA PRO A 651 12.91 -36.46 -17.06
C PRO A 651 11.66 -35.86 -16.38
N GLU A 652 11.60 -35.82 -15.05
CA GLU A 652 10.32 -35.55 -14.34
C GLU A 652 10.12 -34.15 -13.75
N LYS A 653 11.02 -33.17 -13.93
CA LYS A 653 10.73 -31.73 -13.67
C LYS A 653 11.82 -30.78 -14.18
N PRO A 654 11.93 -30.58 -15.50
CA PRO A 654 12.82 -29.56 -16.05
C PRO A 654 12.13 -28.20 -15.97
N GLU A 655 12.11 -27.51 -14.81
CA GLU A 655 11.68 -26.08 -14.72
C GLU A 655 11.78 -25.41 -13.32
N LYS A 656 12.78 -25.74 -12.48
CA LYS A 656 13.16 -24.83 -11.38
C LYS A 656 14.64 -24.52 -11.41
N GLY A 657 15.03 -23.64 -12.33
CA GLY A 657 16.37 -23.09 -12.39
C GLY A 657 16.76 -22.39 -11.08
N VAL A 658 18.05 -22.08 -10.96
CA VAL A 658 18.68 -21.30 -9.86
C VAL A 658 17.85 -20.07 -9.45
N GLU A 659 17.11 -19.52 -10.40
CA GLU A 659 16.25 -18.33 -10.28
C GLU A 659 15.04 -18.50 -9.35
N HIS A 660 14.74 -19.72 -8.91
CA HIS A 660 13.66 -20.01 -7.94
C HIS A 660 14.17 -20.58 -6.62
N LEU A 661 15.50 -20.68 -6.44
CA LEU A 661 16.09 -21.25 -5.23
C LEU A 661 16.11 -20.20 -4.11
N THR A 662 15.28 -20.42 -3.10
CA THR A 662 15.16 -19.56 -1.91
C THR A 662 15.89 -20.19 -0.74
N LEU A 663 16.22 -19.39 0.29
CA LEU A 663 16.81 -19.91 1.53
C LEU A 663 15.90 -20.93 2.21
N GLU A 664 14.58 -20.67 2.25
CA GLU A 664 13.60 -21.59 2.83
C GLU A 664 13.52 -22.93 2.07
N ALA A 665 13.71 -22.92 0.75
CA ALA A 665 13.68 -24.12 -0.09
C ALA A 665 15.04 -24.81 -0.22
N LEU A 666 16.13 -24.21 0.27
CA LEU A 666 17.49 -24.70 0.08
C LEU A 666 17.78 -26.01 0.85
N PRO A 667 17.41 -26.16 2.14
CA PRO A 667 17.67 -27.40 2.90
C PRO A 667 17.14 -28.69 2.23
N PRO A 668 15.88 -28.77 1.77
CA PRO A 668 15.41 -29.99 1.10
C PRO A 668 16.11 -30.24 -0.25
N VAL A 669 16.53 -29.20 -0.97
CA VAL A 669 17.31 -29.33 -2.21
C VAL A 669 18.70 -29.89 -1.93
N LEU A 670 19.37 -29.41 -0.89
CA LEU A 670 20.68 -29.91 -0.47
C LEU A 670 20.61 -31.39 -0.04
N ALA A 671 19.56 -31.79 0.67
CA ALA A 671 19.36 -33.17 1.09
C ALA A 671 19.12 -34.12 -0.11
N ASP A 672 18.31 -33.70 -1.09
CA ASP A 672 18.12 -34.47 -2.34
C ASP A 672 19.42 -34.57 -3.14
N LEU A 673 20.19 -33.48 -3.21
CA LEU A 673 21.48 -33.45 -3.90
C LEU A 673 22.52 -34.37 -3.24
N ASP A 674 22.60 -34.41 -1.91
CA ASP A 674 23.49 -35.33 -1.18
C ASP A 674 23.15 -36.79 -1.49
N ALA A 675 21.87 -37.15 -1.48
CA ALA A 675 21.41 -38.50 -1.80
C ALA A 675 21.75 -38.91 -3.24
N LYS A 676 21.59 -37.98 -4.20
CA LYS A 676 21.95 -38.18 -5.61
C LYS A 676 23.46 -38.32 -5.81
N LEU A 677 24.25 -37.45 -5.18
CA LEU A 677 25.71 -37.51 -5.24
C LEU A 677 26.27 -38.77 -4.59
N GLN A 678 25.64 -39.25 -3.52
CA GLN A 678 26.01 -40.53 -2.92
C GLN A 678 25.89 -41.67 -3.94
N ARG A 679 24.74 -41.80 -4.62
CA ARG A 679 24.52 -42.82 -5.65
C ARG A 679 25.54 -42.71 -6.78
N LEU A 680 25.80 -41.50 -7.27
CA LEU A 680 26.75 -41.27 -8.35
C LEU A 680 28.20 -41.58 -7.93
N SER A 681 28.54 -41.33 -6.66
CA SER A 681 29.87 -41.63 -6.12
C SER A 681 30.13 -43.12 -5.91
N GLU A 682 29.06 -43.90 -5.72
CA GLU A 682 29.08 -45.36 -5.53
C GLU A 682 28.88 -46.14 -6.84
N ASP A 683 28.50 -45.46 -7.93
CA ASP A 683 28.31 -46.08 -9.25
C ASP A 683 29.66 -46.51 -9.86
N ALA A 684 29.85 -47.83 -9.96
CA ALA A 684 31.06 -48.43 -10.51
C ALA A 684 31.25 -48.17 -12.01
N LEU A 685 30.23 -47.67 -12.72
CA LEU A 685 30.27 -47.34 -14.16
C LEU A 685 30.63 -45.88 -14.43
N ALA A 686 30.67 -45.01 -13.42
CA ALA A 686 31.04 -43.61 -13.58
C ALA A 686 32.55 -43.44 -13.84
N ASP A 687 32.94 -42.49 -14.70
CA ASP A 687 34.35 -42.18 -14.91
C ASP A 687 35.03 -41.68 -13.62
N GLN A 688 36.32 -41.97 -13.45
CA GLN A 688 37.05 -41.68 -12.20
C GLN A 688 37.04 -40.18 -11.84
N ALA A 689 37.04 -39.30 -12.83
CA ALA A 689 37.01 -37.84 -12.63
C ALA A 689 35.65 -37.35 -12.11
N THR A 690 34.55 -37.93 -12.61
CA THR A 690 33.18 -37.65 -12.22
C THR A 690 32.93 -38.14 -10.79
N GLY A 691 33.40 -39.35 -10.44
CA GLY A 691 33.32 -39.88 -9.08
C GLY A 691 34.14 -39.09 -8.05
N LEU A 692 35.27 -38.48 -8.45
CA LEU A 692 36.04 -37.56 -7.60
C LEU A 692 35.34 -36.20 -7.43
N ALA A 693 34.83 -35.62 -8.53
CA ALA A 693 34.12 -34.35 -8.49
C ALA A 693 32.78 -34.44 -7.70
N ALA A 694 32.10 -35.58 -7.77
CA ALA A 694 30.90 -35.86 -6.96
C ALA A 694 31.21 -35.94 -5.46
N ARG A 695 32.30 -36.62 -5.08
CA ARG A 695 32.77 -36.68 -3.68
C ARG A 695 33.16 -35.30 -3.15
N SER A 696 33.94 -34.56 -3.93
CA SER A 696 34.35 -33.20 -3.58
C SER A 696 33.15 -32.26 -3.40
N LEU A 697 32.14 -32.32 -4.28
CA LEU A 697 30.93 -31.52 -4.11
C LEU A 697 30.15 -31.95 -2.86
N ARG A 698 30.04 -33.26 -2.61
CA ARG A 698 29.35 -33.80 -1.44
C ARG A 698 29.96 -33.33 -0.13
N GLU A 699 31.29 -33.22 -0.05
CA GLU A 699 32.00 -32.70 1.13
C GLU A 699 31.65 -31.24 1.45
N LEU A 700 31.23 -30.45 0.45
CA LEU A 700 30.84 -29.04 0.62
C LEU A 700 29.39 -28.86 1.09
N LEU A 701 28.48 -29.80 0.77
CA LEU A 701 27.04 -29.65 1.06
C LEU A 701 26.71 -29.48 2.55
N PRO A 702 27.34 -30.19 3.51
CA PRO A 702 27.09 -29.97 4.93
C PRO A 702 27.45 -28.55 5.39
N ALA A 703 28.46 -27.92 4.79
CA ALA A 703 28.80 -26.53 5.09
C ALA A 703 27.75 -25.58 4.51
N SER A 704 27.31 -25.80 3.27
CA SER A 704 26.23 -25.02 2.65
C SER A 704 24.90 -25.12 3.41
N MET A 705 24.57 -26.30 3.94
CA MET A 705 23.37 -26.51 4.74
C MET A 705 23.42 -25.73 6.05
N ARG A 706 24.54 -25.81 6.78
CA ARG A 706 24.73 -25.03 8.01
C ARG A 706 24.72 -23.53 7.76
N GLU A 707 25.31 -23.08 6.65
CA GLU A 707 25.30 -21.66 6.28
C GLU A 707 23.88 -21.19 5.97
N ALA A 708 23.10 -21.96 5.20
CA ALA A 708 21.70 -21.67 4.91
C ALA A 708 20.84 -21.53 6.17
N GLU A 709 20.96 -22.49 7.10
CA GLU A 709 20.27 -22.47 8.38
C GLU A 709 20.69 -21.27 9.23
N THR A 710 22.00 -21.06 9.41
CA THR A 710 22.56 -19.94 10.18
C THR A 710 22.14 -18.60 9.62
N PHE A 711 22.14 -18.46 8.29
CA PHE A 711 21.75 -17.23 7.62
C PHE A 711 20.26 -16.93 7.80
N SER A 712 19.39 -17.95 7.69
CA SER A 712 17.96 -17.84 7.97
C SER A 712 17.69 -17.44 9.42
N GLU A 713 18.42 -18.04 10.37
CA GLU A 713 18.34 -17.69 11.79
C GLU A 713 18.76 -16.24 12.06
N ARG A 714 19.84 -15.76 11.43
CA ARG A 714 20.32 -14.37 11.55
C ARG A 714 19.31 -13.37 11.01
N LEU A 715 18.69 -13.65 9.86
CA LEU A 715 17.58 -12.83 9.34
C LEU A 715 16.39 -12.78 10.31
N GLY A 716 16.02 -13.94 10.87
CA GLY A 716 14.97 -14.01 11.91
C GLY A 716 15.33 -13.21 13.17
N ALA A 717 16.59 -13.25 13.60
CA ALA A 717 17.08 -12.48 14.74
C ALA A 717 17.07 -10.97 14.49
N LEU A 718 17.49 -10.52 13.30
CA LEU A 718 17.38 -9.11 12.89
C LEU A 718 15.94 -8.63 12.87
N ALA A 719 15.03 -9.44 12.31
CA ALA A 719 13.60 -9.12 12.29
C ALA A 719 13.02 -9.01 13.72
N ALA A 720 13.39 -9.93 14.62
CA ALA A 720 12.97 -9.92 16.01
C ALA A 720 13.56 -8.72 16.79
N GLU A 721 14.81 -8.34 16.53
CA GLU A 721 15.44 -7.17 17.15
C GLU A 721 14.76 -5.87 16.70
N ALA A 722 14.49 -5.73 15.39
CA ALA A 722 13.76 -4.58 14.86
C ALA A 722 12.36 -4.46 15.47
N ASP A 723 11.59 -5.56 15.54
CA ASP A 723 10.28 -5.59 16.23
C ASP A 723 10.41 -5.23 17.72
N GLY A 724 11.44 -5.74 18.38
CA GLY A 724 11.74 -5.47 19.79
C GLY A 724 12.01 -3.99 20.07
N LEU A 725 12.77 -3.31 19.20
CA LEU A 725 13.01 -1.86 19.29
C LEU A 725 11.72 -1.06 19.15
N VAL A 726 10.86 -1.39 18.18
CA VAL A 726 9.56 -0.71 18.01
C VAL A 726 8.66 -0.94 19.21
N ARG A 727 8.56 -2.17 19.72
CA ARG A 727 7.72 -2.48 20.90
C ARG A 727 8.13 -1.72 22.15
N GLN A 728 9.43 -1.43 22.31
CA GLN A 728 9.96 -0.69 23.46
C GLN A 728 9.59 0.80 23.43
N MET A 729 9.40 1.40 22.25
CA MET A 729 9.00 2.81 22.11
C MET A 729 7.58 3.02 22.65
N ASP A 730 7.43 3.80 23.71
CA ASP A 730 6.13 4.18 24.29
C ASP A 730 5.67 5.54 23.76
N PHE A 731 4.84 5.54 22.70
CA PHE A 731 4.27 6.80 22.18
C PHE A 731 3.21 7.41 23.12
N GLY A 732 2.77 6.69 24.16
CA GLY A 732 1.71 7.11 25.06
C GLY A 732 2.04 8.37 25.86
N PHE A 733 3.30 8.57 26.27
CA PHE A 733 3.71 9.79 26.98
C PHE A 733 3.90 11.01 26.06
N LEU A 734 4.08 10.78 24.75
CA LEU A 734 4.14 11.82 23.72
C LEU A 734 2.73 12.28 23.30
N TYR A 735 1.70 11.51 23.63
CA TYR A 735 0.32 11.81 23.31
C TYR A 735 -0.30 12.88 24.23
N ASN A 736 -0.73 13.99 23.65
CA ASN A 736 -1.46 15.02 24.36
C ASN A 736 -2.94 14.64 24.48
N LYS A 737 -3.33 14.08 25.63
CA LYS A 737 -4.72 13.63 25.90
C LYS A 737 -5.78 14.71 25.75
N ARG A 738 -5.43 16.00 25.93
CA ARG A 738 -6.38 17.12 25.82
C ARG A 738 -6.63 17.51 24.37
N ARG A 739 -5.57 17.61 23.56
CA ARG A 739 -5.66 17.95 22.13
C ARG A 739 -5.94 16.72 21.24
N LYS A 740 -5.76 15.52 21.80
CA LYS A 740 -5.91 14.23 21.13
C LYS A 740 -4.97 14.06 19.93
N VAL A 741 -3.82 14.69 19.95
CA VAL A 741 -2.76 14.58 18.95
C VAL A 741 -1.40 14.38 19.64
N LEU A 742 -0.38 13.99 18.88
CA LEU A 742 0.98 13.85 19.39
C LEU A 742 1.63 15.23 19.59
N SER A 743 2.38 15.38 20.70
CA SER A 743 3.29 16.52 20.91
C SER A 743 4.47 16.44 19.94
N VAL A 744 5.15 17.57 19.70
CA VAL A 744 6.40 17.60 18.92
C VAL A 744 7.47 16.69 19.54
N GLY A 745 7.52 16.65 20.87
CA GLY A 745 8.44 15.77 21.58
C GLY A 745 8.50 16.04 23.07
N TYR A 746 9.58 15.59 23.70
CA TYR A 746 9.73 15.62 25.14
C TYR A 746 11.16 15.97 25.57
N HIS A 747 11.27 16.95 26.47
CA HIS A 747 12.54 17.36 27.06
C HIS A 747 12.89 16.47 28.25
N VAL A 748 13.95 15.67 28.13
CA VAL A 748 14.30 14.65 29.13
C VAL A 748 14.77 15.27 30.44
N ARG A 749 15.65 16.27 30.38
CA ARG A 749 16.20 16.94 31.58
C ARG A 749 15.13 17.66 32.40
N SER A 750 14.26 18.42 31.73
CA SER A 750 13.18 19.18 32.40
C SER A 750 11.92 18.34 32.64
N ARG A 751 11.89 17.08 32.17
CA ARG A 751 10.76 16.15 32.24
C ARG A 751 9.46 16.79 31.76
N ARG A 752 9.53 17.51 30.65
CA ARG A 752 8.45 18.35 30.15
C ARG A 752 8.07 17.94 28.72
N LEU A 753 6.79 17.61 28.54
CA LEU A 753 6.19 17.46 27.21
C LEU A 753 6.14 18.81 26.51
N GLU A 754 6.53 18.86 25.24
CA GLU A 754 6.49 20.10 24.47
C GLU A 754 5.04 20.56 24.27
N ALA A 755 4.82 21.87 24.34
CA ALA A 755 3.46 22.44 24.28
C ALA A 755 2.90 22.40 22.85
N SER A 756 3.78 22.49 21.86
CA SER A 756 3.45 22.38 20.44
C SER A 756 3.11 20.93 20.07
N CYS A 757 2.21 20.75 19.12
CA CYS A 757 1.70 19.44 18.72
C CYS A 757 1.58 19.37 17.20
N TYR A 758 1.71 18.17 16.64
CA TYR A 758 1.49 17.97 15.21
C TYR A 758 0.00 17.88 14.92
N GLU A 759 -0.54 18.94 14.33
CA GLU A 759 -1.98 19.11 14.13
C GLU A 759 -2.42 19.00 12.68
N LEU A 760 -1.56 18.74 11.70
CA LEU A 760 -1.92 18.73 10.28
C LEU A 760 -1.82 17.32 9.69
N LEU A 761 -2.74 16.97 8.78
CA LEU A 761 -2.68 15.71 8.04
C LEU A 761 -1.61 15.76 6.93
N ALA A 762 -1.40 16.92 6.32
CA ALA A 762 -0.29 17.17 5.41
C ALA A 762 0.98 17.55 6.20
N SER A 763 1.56 16.54 6.85
CA SER A 763 2.83 16.63 7.58
C SER A 763 3.51 15.25 7.56
N GLU A 764 4.84 15.28 7.65
CA GLU A 764 5.72 14.17 7.94
C GLU A 764 5.29 13.39 9.20
N ALA A 765 4.78 14.11 10.21
CA ALA A 765 4.34 13.54 11.48
C ALA A 765 3.14 12.60 11.36
N ARG A 766 2.45 12.58 10.22
CA ARG A 766 1.40 11.60 9.97
C ARG A 766 1.94 10.17 10.00
N ALA A 767 3.19 9.94 9.60
CA ALA A 767 3.82 8.62 9.71
C ALA A 767 3.92 8.18 11.17
N ALA A 768 4.38 9.08 12.05
CA ALA A 768 4.45 8.83 13.50
C ALA A 768 3.07 8.57 14.12
N ALA A 769 2.07 9.39 13.76
CA ALA A 769 0.69 9.20 14.22
C ALA A 769 0.12 7.85 13.76
N PHE A 770 0.34 7.49 12.50
CA PHE A 770 -0.08 6.20 11.95
C PHE A 770 0.58 5.04 12.68
N ALA A 771 1.92 5.08 12.85
CA ALA A 771 2.67 4.03 13.53
C ALA A 771 2.25 3.87 14.99
N ALA A 772 2.06 4.96 15.73
CA ALA A 772 1.60 4.93 17.12
C ALA A 772 0.19 4.32 17.26
N ILE A 773 -0.71 4.59 16.30
CA ILE A 773 -2.05 3.97 16.23
C ILE A 773 -1.96 2.50 15.87
N ALA A 774 -1.13 2.14 14.89
CA ALA A 774 -0.92 0.76 14.45
C ALA A 774 -0.33 -0.10 15.59
N LYS A 775 0.60 0.45 16.36
CA LYS A 775 1.12 -0.18 17.58
C LYS A 775 0.04 -0.33 18.64
N GLY A 776 -0.81 0.68 18.80
CA GLY A 776 -1.91 0.72 19.77
C GLY A 776 -1.64 1.56 21.01
N ASP A 777 -0.55 2.32 21.03
CA ASP A 777 -0.21 3.24 22.11
C ASP A 777 -1.13 4.46 22.13
N VAL A 778 -1.62 4.84 20.95
CA VAL A 778 -2.46 6.01 20.72
C VAL A 778 -3.79 5.58 20.12
N PRO A 779 -4.93 6.15 20.56
CA PRO A 779 -6.23 5.82 19.98
C PRO A 779 -6.32 6.27 18.51
N GLN A 780 -7.04 5.50 17.69
CA GLN A 780 -7.33 5.84 16.29
C GLN A 780 -7.99 7.22 16.13
N GLU A 781 -8.69 7.70 17.16
CA GLU A 781 -9.26 9.04 17.21
C GLU A 781 -8.23 10.15 16.94
N SER A 782 -6.95 9.91 17.26
CA SER A 782 -5.87 10.86 16.99
C SER A 782 -5.70 11.17 15.51
N TRP A 783 -5.89 10.20 14.62
CA TRP A 783 -5.81 10.42 13.18
C TRP A 783 -6.89 11.40 12.69
N LEU A 784 -8.07 11.32 13.31
CA LEU A 784 -9.24 12.13 12.96
C LEU A 784 -9.12 13.57 13.47
N HIS A 785 -8.25 13.82 14.45
CA HIS A 785 -8.00 15.15 15.01
C HIS A 785 -6.94 15.93 14.24
N LEU A 786 -6.21 15.29 13.33
CA LEU A 786 -5.33 16.01 12.39
C LEU A 786 -6.16 16.98 11.53
N GLY A 787 -5.57 18.08 11.11
CA GLY A 787 -6.23 19.15 10.37
C GLY A 787 -6.38 18.75 8.92
N ARG A 788 -7.60 18.95 8.38
CA ARG A 788 -7.92 18.80 6.95
C ARG A 788 -8.16 20.15 6.27
N THR A 789 -7.48 21.20 6.71
CA THR A 789 -7.65 22.52 6.10
C THR A 789 -7.16 22.47 4.65
N HIS A 790 -7.96 22.99 3.72
CA HIS A 790 -7.68 22.96 2.29
C HIS A 790 -7.61 24.35 1.70
N VAL A 791 -6.72 24.50 0.72
CA VAL A 791 -6.73 25.60 -0.25
C VAL A 791 -7.14 25.12 -1.62
N LEU A 792 -7.73 26.01 -2.41
CA LEU A 792 -8.00 25.77 -3.83
C LEU A 792 -6.88 26.37 -4.68
N TRP A 793 -6.08 25.51 -5.31
CA TRP A 793 -5.09 25.92 -6.31
C TRP A 793 -5.60 25.56 -7.70
N LYS A 794 -5.98 26.57 -8.50
CA LYS A 794 -6.54 26.40 -9.88
C LYS A 794 -7.66 25.35 -9.99
N GLY A 795 -8.52 25.26 -8.99
CA GLY A 795 -9.64 24.31 -8.98
C GLY A 795 -9.31 22.93 -8.41
N GLU A 796 -8.07 22.68 -7.98
CA GLU A 796 -7.67 21.50 -7.22
C GLU A 796 -7.57 21.79 -5.73
N GLN A 797 -8.06 20.86 -4.90
CA GLN A 797 -7.99 20.97 -3.45
C GLN A 797 -6.67 20.38 -2.96
N VAL A 798 -5.91 21.19 -2.22
CA VAL A 798 -4.63 20.79 -1.61
C VAL A 798 -4.75 20.97 -0.12
N LEU A 799 -4.38 19.95 0.66
CA LEU A 799 -4.22 20.11 2.11
C LEU A 799 -3.15 21.17 2.41
N LEU A 800 -3.41 22.05 3.36
CA LEU A 800 -2.40 22.96 3.90
C LEU A 800 -1.41 22.20 4.77
N SER A 801 -0.13 22.48 4.59
CA SER A 801 0.98 22.03 5.44
C SER A 801 1.50 23.21 6.26
N TRP A 802 2.45 22.98 7.17
CA TRP A 802 2.93 24.03 8.04
C TRP A 802 3.74 25.07 7.27
N SER A 803 4.77 24.62 6.55
CA SER A 803 5.68 25.50 5.80
C SER A 803 5.48 25.45 4.29
N GLY A 804 4.60 24.59 3.76
CA GLY A 804 4.42 24.46 2.32
C GLY A 804 5.57 23.69 1.66
N THR A 805 6.34 22.91 2.43
CA THR A 805 7.48 22.14 1.90
C THR A 805 6.98 20.88 1.23
N MET A 806 7.66 20.42 0.18
CA MET A 806 7.24 19.20 -0.52
C MET A 806 7.48 17.93 0.33
N PHE A 807 8.48 17.94 1.20
CA PHE A 807 8.78 16.89 2.18
C PHE A 807 7.58 16.52 3.06
N GLU A 808 6.87 17.51 3.63
CA GLU A 808 5.70 17.31 4.50
C GLU A 808 4.59 16.47 3.82
N TYR A 809 4.46 16.58 2.50
CA TYR A 809 3.49 15.82 1.74
C TYR A 809 4.00 14.43 1.36
N LEU A 810 5.25 14.31 0.94
CA LEU A 810 5.73 13.16 0.18
C LEU A 810 6.65 12.22 0.97
N MET A 811 7.35 12.65 2.01
CA MET A 811 8.20 11.76 2.80
C MET A 811 7.44 10.53 3.33
N PRO A 812 6.22 10.66 3.90
CA PRO A 812 5.53 9.48 4.39
C PRO A 812 5.16 8.50 3.26
N ALA A 813 5.13 8.93 1.99
CA ALA A 813 4.87 8.06 0.85
C ALA A 813 6.03 7.10 0.52
N LEU A 814 7.19 7.23 1.19
CA LEU A 814 8.25 6.23 1.12
C LEU A 814 7.82 4.88 1.70
N TRP A 815 6.92 4.90 2.68
CA TRP A 815 6.40 3.72 3.37
C TRP A 815 4.89 3.56 3.19
N MET A 816 4.14 4.67 3.25
CA MET A 816 2.68 4.68 3.26
C MET A 816 2.12 4.75 1.84
N LYS A 817 1.49 3.65 1.40
CA LYS A 817 0.75 3.57 0.13
C LYS A 817 -0.24 4.72 -0.05
N SER A 818 -0.26 5.27 -1.26
CA SER A 818 -1.24 6.25 -1.71
C SER A 818 -2.34 5.57 -2.53
N TYR A 819 -3.60 5.78 -2.17
CA TYR A 819 -4.73 5.19 -2.88
C TYR A 819 -5.42 6.21 -3.78
N PRO A 820 -5.68 5.88 -5.06
CA PRO A 820 -6.28 6.81 -6.01
C PRO A 820 -7.57 7.45 -5.51
N ASN A 821 -7.71 8.76 -5.74
CA ASN A 821 -8.89 9.55 -5.35
C ASN A 821 -9.12 9.73 -3.84
N THR A 822 -8.12 9.46 -3.00
CA THR A 822 -8.14 9.84 -1.58
C THR A 822 -7.74 11.30 -1.39
N ILE A 823 -8.00 11.84 -0.20
CA ILE A 823 -7.58 13.19 0.20
C ILE A 823 -6.05 13.35 0.14
N LEU A 824 -5.33 12.30 0.56
CA LEU A 824 -3.87 12.25 0.52
C LEU A 824 -3.39 12.19 -0.94
N ASP A 825 -3.85 11.21 -1.74
CA ASP A 825 -3.43 11.08 -3.15
C ASP A 825 -3.61 12.37 -3.96
N ARG A 826 -4.77 13.03 -3.78
CA ARG A 826 -5.04 14.32 -4.43
C ARG A 826 -4.08 15.40 -3.97
N SER A 827 -3.84 15.50 -2.67
CA SER A 827 -2.95 16.52 -2.11
C SER A 827 -1.50 16.31 -2.52
N LEU A 828 -1.02 15.06 -2.55
CA LEU A 828 0.33 14.69 -3.00
C LEU A 828 0.57 15.07 -4.47
N ARG A 829 -0.39 14.77 -5.36
CA ARG A 829 -0.29 15.13 -6.77
C ARG A 829 -0.41 16.64 -6.99
N ALA A 830 -1.32 17.29 -6.27
CA ALA A 830 -1.55 18.72 -6.41
C ALA A 830 -0.40 19.56 -5.85
N SER A 831 0.27 19.13 -4.77
CA SER A 831 1.46 19.82 -4.25
C SER A 831 2.62 19.78 -5.25
N VAL A 832 2.85 18.64 -5.92
CA VAL A 832 3.84 18.53 -7.01
C VAL A 832 3.47 19.41 -8.20
N ARG A 833 2.20 19.42 -8.63
CA ARG A 833 1.76 20.32 -9.72
C ARG A 833 1.96 21.79 -9.37
N CYS A 834 1.65 22.19 -8.13
CA CYS A 834 1.86 23.56 -7.66
C CYS A 834 3.35 23.96 -7.77
N GLN A 835 4.27 23.09 -7.33
CA GLN A 835 5.72 23.27 -7.47
C GLN A 835 6.16 23.44 -8.93
N GLN A 836 5.67 22.56 -9.82
CA GLN A 836 5.98 22.62 -11.26
C GLN A 836 5.53 23.95 -11.88
N GLU A 837 4.33 24.42 -11.53
CA GLU A 837 3.78 25.67 -12.04
C GLU A 837 4.52 26.90 -11.51
N ILE A 838 4.86 26.95 -10.23
CA ILE A 838 5.62 28.06 -9.64
C ILE A 838 7.00 28.16 -10.28
N ALA A 839 7.67 27.03 -10.48
CA ALA A 839 8.95 27.02 -11.19
C ALA A 839 8.80 27.54 -12.63
N GLN A 840 7.73 27.16 -13.35
CA GLN A 840 7.42 27.69 -14.69
C GLN A 840 7.11 29.20 -14.67
N GLN A 841 6.48 29.72 -13.62
CA GLN A 841 6.20 31.15 -13.49
C GLN A 841 7.49 31.96 -13.26
N LYS A 842 8.39 31.49 -12.39
CA LYS A 842 9.70 32.14 -12.18
C LYS A 842 10.64 32.01 -13.39
N MET A 843 10.37 31.05 -14.28
CA MET A 843 11.19 30.70 -15.46
C MET A 843 11.34 31.83 -16.51
N GLY A 844 10.37 32.76 -16.60
CA GLY A 844 10.35 33.76 -17.69
C GLY A 844 10.40 33.12 -19.09
N LYS A 845 10.78 33.88 -20.14
CA LYS A 845 10.84 33.36 -21.53
C LYS A 845 12.17 32.68 -21.92
N SER A 846 13.22 32.76 -21.10
CA SER A 846 14.60 32.51 -21.57
C SER A 846 15.50 31.68 -20.66
N LYS A 847 15.09 31.33 -19.44
CA LYS A 847 15.85 30.40 -18.58
C LYS A 847 14.98 29.22 -18.27
N ARG A 848 15.53 28.01 -18.24
CA ARG A 848 14.83 26.87 -17.68
C ARG A 848 15.21 26.80 -16.19
N ILE A 849 14.27 26.70 -15.24
CA ILE A 849 14.55 26.54 -13.79
C ILE A 849 13.96 25.20 -13.29
N PRO A 850 14.70 24.34 -12.57
CA PRO A 850 14.15 23.10 -12.00
C PRO A 850 13.16 23.41 -10.86
N TRP A 851 12.27 22.47 -10.52
CA TRP A 851 11.39 22.57 -9.35
C TRP A 851 11.87 21.62 -8.23
N GLY A 852 11.38 21.78 -7.00
CA GLY A 852 11.86 20.98 -5.86
C GLY A 852 12.05 21.75 -4.57
N ILE A 853 11.15 22.67 -4.22
CA ILE A 853 11.29 23.50 -3.02
C ILE A 853 10.87 22.69 -1.79
N SER A 854 11.78 22.56 -0.83
CA SER A 854 11.59 21.82 0.41
C SER A 854 12.63 22.27 1.45
N GLU A 855 12.58 21.73 2.66
CA GLU A 855 13.62 21.98 3.68
C GLU A 855 14.97 21.49 3.15
N ALA A 856 15.98 22.35 3.17
CA ALA A 856 17.27 22.10 2.54
C ALA A 856 18.36 23.01 3.11
N ALA A 857 19.63 22.69 2.85
CA ALA A 857 20.68 23.67 3.05
C ALA A 857 20.69 24.73 1.93
N SER A 858 21.07 25.96 2.29
CA SER A 858 21.16 27.10 1.38
C SER A 858 22.61 27.56 1.18
N SER A 859 22.84 28.53 0.30
CA SER A 859 24.17 29.11 0.08
C SER A 859 24.73 29.87 1.29
N LYS A 860 23.88 30.20 2.27
CA LYS A 860 24.29 30.86 3.51
C LYS A 860 25.22 29.95 4.32
N ARG A 861 26.33 30.52 4.79
CA ARG A 861 27.32 29.83 5.61
C ARG A 861 27.43 30.46 6.99
N ASP A 862 27.65 29.63 8.00
CA ASP A 862 28.01 30.07 9.35
C ASP A 862 29.48 30.56 9.43
N PRO A 863 29.95 31.08 10.57
CA PRO A 863 31.35 31.49 10.73
C PRO A 863 32.38 30.36 10.58
N ALA A 864 31.98 29.10 10.74
CA ALA A 864 32.82 27.91 10.53
C ALA A 864 32.88 27.49 9.04
N GLY A 865 32.04 28.09 8.19
CA GLY A 865 31.95 27.80 6.76
C GLY A 865 30.99 26.65 6.43
N HIS A 866 30.14 26.21 7.36
CA HIS A 866 29.12 25.20 7.13
C HIS A 866 27.86 25.81 6.53
N TYR A 867 27.25 25.11 5.57
CA TYR A 867 25.98 25.53 4.98
C TYR A 867 24.84 25.48 6.00
N GLN A 868 23.96 26.48 5.96
CA GLN A 868 22.81 26.58 6.88
C GLN A 868 21.58 25.87 6.32
N TYR A 869 20.94 25.07 7.18
CA TYR A 869 19.70 24.36 6.91
C TYR A 869 18.47 25.21 7.27
N GLU A 870 17.55 25.39 6.33
CA GLU A 870 16.34 26.18 6.51
C GLU A 870 15.13 25.51 5.84
N ALA A 871 13.92 25.87 6.28
CA ALA A 871 12.68 25.38 5.69
C ALA A 871 12.19 26.30 4.56
N PHE A 872 12.36 25.85 3.30
CA PHE A 872 11.83 26.52 2.12
C PHE A 872 10.53 25.87 1.67
N GLY A 873 9.49 26.66 1.42
CA GLY A 873 8.21 26.12 0.99
C GLY A 873 7.38 27.14 0.24
N ILE A 874 6.25 26.68 -0.31
CA ILE A 874 5.34 27.52 -1.08
C ILE A 874 4.39 28.24 -0.12
N PRO A 875 4.40 29.58 -0.05
CA PRO A 875 3.52 30.32 0.87
C PRO A 875 2.03 30.03 0.67
N ALA A 876 1.59 29.83 -0.58
CA ALA A 876 0.21 29.49 -0.90
C ALA A 876 -0.24 28.11 -0.35
N LEU A 877 0.69 27.26 0.05
CA LEU A 877 0.44 25.94 0.64
C LEU A 877 0.78 25.88 2.14
N ALA A 878 1.20 26.99 2.73
CA ALA A 878 1.69 27.07 4.10
C ALA A 878 0.68 27.75 5.02
N THR A 879 0.52 27.24 6.25
CA THR A 879 -0.19 27.96 7.32
C THR A 879 0.71 28.99 8.02
N ASN A 880 2.03 28.82 7.96
CA ASN A 880 3.00 29.68 8.65
C ASN A 880 3.37 30.93 7.83
N PRO A 881 3.17 32.15 8.36
CA PRO A 881 3.58 33.40 7.70
C PRO A 881 5.10 33.62 7.64
N GLY A 882 5.91 32.77 8.28
CA GLY A 882 7.38 32.83 8.27
C GLY A 882 8.07 31.88 7.29
N ALA A 883 7.34 31.21 6.39
CA ALA A 883 7.95 30.42 5.33
C ALA A 883 8.82 31.33 4.43
N LEU A 884 10.08 30.96 4.23
CA LEU A 884 11.00 31.78 3.42
C LEU A 884 10.58 31.72 1.96
N GLU A 885 10.40 32.89 1.34
CA GLU A 885 10.12 33.02 -0.10
C GLU A 885 11.35 32.75 -0.99
N ALA A 886 12.51 32.51 -0.36
CA ALA A 886 13.76 32.24 -1.05
C ALA A 886 13.64 31.00 -1.95
N PHE A 887 14.13 31.13 -3.19
CA PHE A 887 14.00 30.08 -4.18
C PHE A 887 15.18 29.10 -4.14
N VAL A 888 15.16 28.21 -3.17
CA VAL A 888 16.11 27.10 -3.04
C VAL A 888 15.45 25.82 -3.55
N VAL A 889 16.12 25.13 -4.47
CA VAL A 889 15.62 23.90 -5.10
C VAL A 889 16.51 22.74 -4.72
N SER A 890 15.91 21.67 -4.19
CA SER A 890 16.63 20.47 -3.77
C SER A 890 16.24 19.24 -4.61
N PRO A 891 17.22 18.44 -5.06
CA PRO A 891 16.98 17.20 -5.80
C PRO A 891 16.18 16.14 -5.04
N TYR A 892 16.37 15.99 -3.72
CA TYR A 892 15.66 14.94 -2.96
C TYR A 892 14.14 15.15 -3.03
N ALA A 893 13.68 16.40 -3.11
CA ALA A 893 12.27 16.72 -3.24
C ALA A 893 11.72 16.22 -4.60
N SER A 894 12.54 16.26 -5.67
CA SER A 894 12.19 15.65 -6.96
C SER A 894 12.18 14.12 -6.91
N PHE A 895 13.09 13.50 -6.15
CA PHE A 895 13.03 12.05 -5.89
C PHE A 895 11.74 11.67 -5.15
N LEU A 896 11.37 12.38 -4.09
CA LEU A 896 10.10 12.14 -3.40
C LEU A 896 8.87 12.28 -4.32
N ALA A 897 8.93 13.17 -5.31
CA ALA A 897 7.87 13.35 -6.29
C ALA A 897 7.73 12.19 -7.28
N LEU A 898 8.66 11.22 -7.33
CA LEU A 898 8.52 10.00 -8.13
C LEU A 898 7.23 9.23 -7.78
N ALA A 899 6.80 9.28 -6.52
CA ALA A 899 5.56 8.64 -6.05
C ALA A 899 4.27 9.30 -6.60
N ALA A 900 4.33 10.56 -7.03
CA ALA A 900 3.17 11.34 -7.47
C ALA A 900 3.16 11.62 -8.99
N ASP A 901 4.34 11.91 -9.56
CA ASP A 901 4.58 12.18 -10.99
C ASP A 901 5.99 11.70 -11.38
N ALA A 902 6.15 10.39 -11.57
CA ALA A 902 7.42 9.77 -11.96
C ALA A 902 8.03 10.39 -13.22
N SER A 903 7.21 10.61 -14.26
CA SER A 903 7.70 11.14 -15.54
C SER A 903 8.16 12.59 -15.43
N GLY A 904 7.42 13.44 -14.69
CA GLY A 904 7.83 14.81 -14.41
C GLY A 904 9.08 14.90 -13.55
N ALA A 905 9.17 14.07 -12.51
CA ALA A 905 10.31 14.01 -11.60
C ALA A 905 11.60 13.57 -12.31
N VAL A 906 11.58 12.51 -13.12
CA VAL A 906 12.78 12.06 -13.85
C VAL A 906 13.28 13.11 -14.84
N ARG A 907 12.37 13.75 -15.59
CA ARG A 907 12.75 14.86 -16.48
C ARG A 907 13.41 16.01 -15.72
N ASN A 908 12.94 16.29 -14.52
CA ASN A 908 13.50 17.34 -13.67
C ASN A 908 14.90 16.94 -13.15
N LEU A 909 15.09 15.69 -12.73
CA LEU A 909 16.39 15.15 -12.29
C LEU A 909 17.42 15.12 -13.42
N ARG A 910 17.05 14.64 -14.62
CA ARG A 910 17.93 14.68 -15.80
C ARG A 910 18.41 16.09 -16.08
N ARG A 911 17.51 17.06 -15.94
CA ARG A 911 17.82 18.47 -16.13
C ARG A 911 18.76 19.02 -15.05
N MET A 912 18.60 18.62 -13.79
CA MET A 912 19.56 18.95 -12.73
C MET A 912 20.94 18.32 -13.01
N GLN A 913 20.98 17.11 -13.56
CA GLN A 913 22.22 16.45 -13.98
C GLN A 913 22.90 17.21 -15.13
N GLU A 914 22.15 17.63 -16.16
CA GLU A 914 22.65 18.48 -17.26
C GLU A 914 23.21 19.82 -16.74
N MET A 915 22.68 20.32 -15.63
CA MET A 915 23.15 21.52 -14.94
C MET A 915 24.36 21.27 -14.02
N GLY A 916 24.86 20.04 -13.93
CA GLY A 916 26.06 19.70 -13.14
C GLY A 916 25.80 19.48 -11.65
N TRP A 917 24.57 19.14 -11.26
CA TRP A 917 24.22 18.93 -9.84
C TRP A 917 24.53 17.52 -9.33
N LEU A 918 24.96 16.61 -10.21
CA LEU A 918 25.35 15.26 -9.83
C LEU A 918 26.81 15.26 -9.37
N GLY A 919 27.07 14.90 -8.11
CA GLY A 919 28.40 14.79 -7.53
C GLY A 919 28.80 13.34 -7.20
N ARG A 920 29.88 13.19 -6.41
CA ARG A 920 30.50 11.90 -6.07
C ARG A 920 29.57 10.93 -5.34
N PHE A 921 28.66 11.48 -4.53
CA PHE A 921 27.71 10.74 -3.70
C PHE A 921 26.26 10.86 -4.21
N GLY A 922 26.08 11.01 -5.53
CA GLY A 922 24.79 11.36 -6.11
C GLY A 922 24.57 12.87 -6.12
N PHE A 923 23.31 13.30 -6.22
CA PHE A 923 22.98 14.72 -6.33
C PHE A 923 23.40 15.51 -5.08
N TYR A 924 23.96 16.71 -5.28
CA TYR A 924 24.22 17.67 -4.21
C TYR A 924 22.90 18.11 -3.54
N GLU A 925 23.05 18.68 -2.35
CA GLU A 925 21.95 19.06 -1.46
C GLU A 925 20.93 20.00 -2.09
N ALA A 926 21.38 21.12 -2.68
CA ALA A 926 20.47 22.10 -3.27
C ALA A 926 21.17 23.07 -4.22
N ALA A 927 20.38 23.84 -4.95
CA ALA A 927 20.81 25.05 -5.63
C ALA A 927 19.99 26.26 -5.15
N ASP A 928 20.68 27.33 -4.80
CA ASP A 928 20.13 28.59 -4.34
C ASP A 928 20.09 29.60 -5.50
N PHE A 929 18.88 29.97 -5.93
CA PHE A 929 18.68 30.94 -7.02
C PHE A 929 18.61 32.39 -6.53
N GLU A 930 18.64 32.61 -5.21
CA GLU A 930 18.62 33.94 -4.60
C GLU A 930 19.79 34.06 -3.58
N PRO A 931 21.05 33.82 -4.01
CA PRO A 931 22.18 33.75 -3.10
C PRO A 931 22.45 35.10 -2.42
N SER A 932 22.93 35.06 -1.18
CA SER A 932 23.23 36.27 -0.40
C SER A 932 24.45 37.07 -0.91
N GLY A 933 25.19 36.53 -1.89
CA GLY A 933 26.42 37.09 -2.46
C GLY A 933 26.30 37.55 -3.93
N ALA A 934 27.43 37.75 -4.60
CA ALA A 934 27.45 38.13 -6.01
C ALA A 934 26.84 37.01 -6.87
N ILE A 935 25.83 37.35 -7.68
CA ILE A 935 25.16 36.41 -8.58
C ILE A 935 26.18 35.87 -9.58
N ARG A 936 26.45 34.56 -9.52
CA ARG A 936 27.33 33.88 -10.47
C ARG A 936 26.73 33.93 -11.90
N PRO A 937 27.54 33.83 -12.97
CA PRO A 937 27.06 33.87 -14.36
C PRO A 937 25.91 32.89 -14.65
N GLU A 938 25.92 31.74 -13.97
CA GLU A 938 24.94 30.66 -14.09
C GLU A 938 23.58 31.01 -13.46
N GLY A 939 23.54 32.04 -12.59
CA GLY A 939 22.31 32.54 -11.95
C GLY A 939 21.83 31.74 -10.75
N TYR A 940 22.66 30.85 -10.19
CA TYR A 940 22.43 30.13 -8.94
C TYR A 940 23.76 29.73 -8.28
N GLU A 941 23.73 29.38 -6.99
CA GLU A 941 24.85 28.80 -6.26
C GLU A 941 24.53 27.38 -5.80
N LEU A 942 25.42 26.43 -6.09
CA LEU A 942 25.27 25.04 -5.71
C LEU A 942 25.74 24.82 -4.26
N VAL A 943 24.90 24.18 -3.46
CA VAL A 943 25.19 23.81 -2.08
C VAL A 943 25.86 22.45 -2.08
N ARG A 944 27.19 22.44 -2.08
CA ARG A 944 28.02 21.25 -2.25
C ARG A 944 28.17 20.45 -0.96
N CYS A 945 27.05 19.93 -0.47
CA CYS A 945 27.02 18.95 0.62
C CYS A 945 26.00 17.85 0.32
N TRP A 946 26.00 16.81 1.16
CA TRP A 946 25.04 15.71 1.15
C TRP A 946 24.58 15.46 2.57
N MET A 947 23.26 15.45 2.79
CA MET A 947 22.65 15.11 4.07
C MET A 947 22.16 13.66 4.06
N ALA A 948 22.41 12.91 5.13
CA ALA A 948 22.09 11.49 5.19
C ALA A 948 20.59 11.21 5.00
N HIS A 949 19.71 12.02 5.58
CA HIS A 949 18.27 11.85 5.39
C HIS A 949 17.83 12.16 3.96
N HIS A 950 18.35 13.20 3.32
CA HIS A 950 18.05 13.51 1.92
C HIS A 950 18.57 12.44 0.95
N GLN A 951 19.77 11.91 1.20
CA GLN A 951 20.31 10.79 0.45
C GLN A 951 19.48 9.51 0.66
N GLY A 952 19.11 9.21 1.91
CA GLY A 952 18.27 8.06 2.23
C GLY A 952 16.93 8.14 1.53
N MET A 953 16.21 9.25 1.67
CA MET A 953 14.93 9.46 1.00
C MET A 953 15.03 9.38 -0.53
N SER A 954 16.11 9.90 -1.11
CA SER A 954 16.34 9.82 -2.57
C SER A 954 16.53 8.38 -3.03
N LEU A 955 17.32 7.59 -2.31
CA LEU A 955 17.57 6.17 -2.61
C LEU A 955 16.30 5.34 -2.45
N LEU A 956 15.57 5.52 -1.36
CA LEU A 956 14.32 4.82 -1.09
C LEU A 956 13.26 5.14 -2.16
N ALA A 957 13.12 6.41 -2.55
CA ALA A 957 12.16 6.81 -3.59
C ALA A 957 12.54 6.23 -4.97
N ALA A 958 13.83 6.25 -5.33
CA ALA A 958 14.30 5.62 -6.56
C ALA A 958 14.07 4.10 -6.52
N CYS A 959 14.35 3.44 -5.39
CA CYS A 959 14.11 2.03 -5.19
C CYS A 959 12.62 1.68 -5.35
N ASN A 960 11.71 2.44 -4.73
CA ASN A 960 10.28 2.21 -4.89
C ASN A 960 9.82 2.34 -6.34
N LEU A 961 10.39 3.23 -7.16
CA LEU A 961 10.03 3.28 -8.58
C LEU A 961 10.65 2.13 -9.39
N LEU A 962 11.92 1.79 -9.15
CA LEU A 962 12.70 0.81 -9.91
C LEU A 962 12.39 -0.65 -9.53
N ALA A 963 11.95 -0.89 -8.30
CA ALA A 963 11.63 -2.19 -7.73
C ALA A 963 10.14 -2.28 -7.34
N ASP A 964 9.25 -1.72 -8.16
CA ASP A 964 7.80 -1.94 -8.08
C ASP A 964 7.13 -1.64 -6.71
N SER A 965 7.61 -0.62 -6.00
CA SER A 965 7.16 -0.17 -4.68
C SER A 965 7.45 -1.17 -3.54
N THR A 966 8.55 -1.92 -3.66
CA THR A 966 8.93 -2.96 -2.69
C THR A 966 8.96 -2.47 -1.24
N LEU A 967 9.49 -1.28 -0.93
CA LEU A 967 9.57 -0.83 0.47
C LEU A 967 8.20 -0.47 1.06
N GLU A 968 7.30 0.09 0.24
CA GLU A 968 5.90 0.30 0.63
C GLU A 968 5.21 -1.04 0.89
N ASP A 969 5.45 -2.04 0.03
CA ASP A 969 4.88 -3.38 0.21
C ASP A 969 5.39 -4.07 1.48
N LEU A 970 6.68 -3.94 1.79
CA LEU A 970 7.28 -4.46 3.02
C LEU A 970 6.70 -3.78 4.27
N PHE A 971 6.58 -2.46 4.29
CA PHE A 971 5.95 -1.75 5.41
C PHE A 971 4.50 -2.21 5.63
N HIS A 972 3.73 -2.39 4.55
CA HIS A 972 2.33 -2.84 4.62
C HIS A 972 2.17 -4.36 4.85
N ALA A 973 3.24 -5.15 4.73
CA ALA A 973 3.23 -6.56 5.11
C ALA A 973 3.19 -6.76 6.64
N GLU A 974 3.54 -5.74 7.43
CA GLU A 974 3.41 -5.79 8.88
C GLU A 974 1.92 -5.89 9.30
N PRO A 975 1.50 -6.93 10.04
CA PRO A 975 0.09 -7.12 10.38
C PRO A 975 -0.56 -5.94 11.11
N LEU A 976 0.20 -5.22 11.94
CA LEU A 976 -0.27 -4.02 12.65
C LEU A 976 -0.57 -2.85 11.69
N VAL A 977 0.26 -2.69 10.66
CA VAL A 977 0.10 -1.69 9.60
C VAL A 977 -1.09 -2.05 8.72
N ALA A 978 -1.15 -3.30 8.23
CA ALA A 978 -2.25 -3.80 7.40
C ALA A 978 -3.62 -3.63 8.11
N ALA A 979 -3.70 -3.91 9.41
CA ALA A 979 -4.92 -3.73 10.19
C ALA A 979 -5.37 -2.25 10.36
N THR A 980 -4.46 -1.31 10.08
CA THR A 980 -4.63 0.15 10.26
C THR A 980 -4.71 0.91 8.93
N GLU A 981 -4.36 0.25 7.82
CA GLU A 981 -4.27 0.78 6.45
C GLU A 981 -5.52 1.57 6.01
N ARG A 982 -6.71 1.20 6.52
CA ARG A 982 -7.98 1.90 6.25
C ARG A 982 -7.90 3.41 6.49
N LEU A 983 -7.08 3.88 7.41
CA LEU A 983 -6.89 5.32 7.67
C LEU A 983 -6.39 6.09 6.43
N LEU A 984 -5.74 5.40 5.50
CA LEU A 984 -5.22 5.96 4.25
C LEU A 984 -6.28 6.06 3.15
N HIS A 985 -7.46 5.47 3.36
CA HIS A 985 -8.55 5.40 2.37
C HIS A 985 -9.54 6.56 2.50
N GLU A 986 -9.19 7.60 3.26
CA GLU A 986 -10.05 8.77 3.50
C GLU A 986 -10.32 9.53 2.19
N ARG A 987 -11.59 9.74 1.87
CA ARG A 987 -12.01 10.63 0.77
C ARG A 987 -12.30 12.03 1.29
N LEU A 988 -12.11 12.99 0.39
CA LEU A 988 -12.41 14.38 0.66
C LEU A 988 -13.94 14.53 0.83
N PRO A 989 -14.44 15.00 1.98
CA PRO A 989 -15.86 15.18 2.23
C PRO A 989 -16.42 16.27 1.33
N LEU A 990 -17.65 16.07 0.92
CA LEU A 990 -18.29 16.91 -0.07
C LEU A 990 -18.88 18.14 0.65
N GLY A 991 -18.21 19.29 0.52
CA GLY A 991 -18.66 20.56 1.10
C GLY A 991 -17.80 21.13 2.23
N VAL A 992 -16.54 20.68 2.41
CA VAL A 992 -15.62 21.32 3.39
C VAL A 992 -15.35 22.77 2.99
N ARG A 993 -15.26 23.67 3.99
CA ARG A 993 -14.84 25.06 3.80
C ARG A 993 -13.48 25.09 3.10
N VAL A 994 -13.44 25.81 1.99
CA VAL A 994 -12.24 26.01 1.17
C VAL A 994 -11.80 27.45 1.39
N GLU A 995 -10.57 27.65 1.87
CA GLU A 995 -9.96 28.98 1.88
C GLU A 995 -9.38 29.26 0.48
N SER A 996 -9.57 30.47 -0.04
CA SER A 996 -9.05 30.82 -1.37
C SER A 996 -7.55 31.06 -1.29
N ALA A 997 -6.76 30.50 -2.21
CA ALA A 997 -5.30 30.66 -2.22
C ALA A 997 -4.83 32.11 -2.46
N ASP A 998 -5.72 33.00 -2.94
CA ASP A 998 -5.42 34.41 -3.24
C ASP A 998 -5.64 35.36 -2.04
N GLU A 999 -6.19 34.87 -0.92
CA GLU A 999 -6.33 35.65 0.31
C GLU A 999 -5.35 35.10 1.37
N PRO A 1000 -4.50 35.94 2.01
CA PRO A 1000 -3.70 35.49 3.13
C PRO A 1000 -4.64 34.97 4.23
N PRO A 1001 -4.31 33.83 4.89
CA PRO A 1001 -5.19 33.22 5.86
C PRO A 1001 -5.56 34.24 6.95
N ARG A 1002 -6.86 34.40 7.22
CA ARG A 1002 -7.34 35.31 8.27
C ARG A 1002 -6.82 34.78 9.60
N GLY A 1003 -5.81 35.46 10.15
CA GLY A 1003 -5.15 35.09 11.39
C GLY A 1003 -6.09 35.04 12.59
N GLU A 1004 -6.68 33.89 12.87
CA GLU A 1004 -7.26 33.57 14.17
C GLU A 1004 -6.26 32.75 15.01
N ARG A 1005 -5.47 33.47 15.82
CA ARG A 1005 -4.91 33.10 17.13
C ARG A 1005 -4.20 31.73 17.36
N THR A 1006 -3.97 30.89 16.36
CA THR A 1006 -3.13 29.67 16.49
C THR A 1006 -1.64 29.93 16.23
N ALA A 1007 -1.30 31.00 15.50
CA ALA A 1007 0.03 31.25 14.94
C ALA A 1007 1.15 31.70 15.92
N THR A 1008 0.88 31.91 17.21
CA THR A 1008 1.88 32.54 18.12
C THR A 1008 2.80 31.57 18.89
N ARG A 1009 2.65 30.24 18.77
CA ARG A 1009 3.40 29.29 19.61
C ARG A 1009 4.21 28.20 18.90
N GLU A 1010 3.88 27.82 17.66
CA GLU A 1010 4.73 26.92 16.86
C GLU A 1010 5.98 27.58 16.29
N THR A 1011 6.06 28.92 16.29
CA THR A 1011 7.28 29.68 15.96
C THR A 1011 8.46 29.31 16.86
N ARG A 1012 8.21 28.76 18.06
CA ARG A 1012 9.24 28.27 18.98
C ARG A 1012 9.64 26.80 18.71
N ALA A 1013 8.75 26.00 18.11
CA ALA A 1013 8.96 24.57 17.84
C ALA A 1013 9.93 24.34 16.68
N ARG A 1014 9.74 25.00 15.53
CA ARG A 1014 10.74 24.94 14.45
C ARG A 1014 11.88 25.93 14.58
N LYS A 1015 11.79 26.95 15.44
CA LYS A 1015 13.04 27.56 15.93
C LYS A 1015 13.83 26.52 16.70
N LEU A 1016 13.25 25.60 17.46
CA LEU A 1016 14.02 24.51 18.07
C LEU A 1016 14.51 23.52 17.03
N ASP A 1017 13.70 23.03 16.07
CA ASP A 1017 14.20 22.10 15.05
C ASP A 1017 15.26 22.73 14.10
N ALA A 1018 15.04 23.96 13.59
CA ALA A 1018 16.00 24.66 12.73
C ALA A 1018 17.19 25.26 13.49
N ILE A 1019 17.05 25.66 14.77
CA ILE A 1019 18.20 26.03 15.62
C ILE A 1019 18.97 24.77 16.03
N GLU A 1020 18.34 23.60 16.18
CA GLU A 1020 19.00 22.33 16.53
C GLU A 1020 19.81 21.75 15.37
N TYR A 1021 19.43 22.00 14.11
CA TYR A 1021 20.31 21.75 12.95
C TYR A 1021 21.42 22.80 12.77
N SER A 1022 21.27 24.01 13.37
CA SER A 1022 22.15 25.18 13.19
C SER A 1022 23.13 25.45 14.35
N GLN A 1023 23.15 24.69 15.46
CA GLN A 1023 24.12 24.92 16.55
C GLN A 1023 25.52 24.39 16.22
N ASP A 1024 26.15 24.99 15.22
CA ASP A 1024 27.59 25.13 15.19
C ASP A 1024 27.98 26.41 15.93
N ALA A 1025 28.93 26.24 16.86
CA ALA A 1025 29.65 27.29 17.57
C ALA A 1025 28.86 28.20 18.53
N HIS A 1026 28.66 27.75 19.78
CA HIS A 1026 28.89 28.60 20.97
C HIS A 1026 29.26 27.75 22.20
N GLY A 1027 30.45 27.16 22.14
CA GLY A 1027 31.23 26.87 23.33
C GLY A 1027 32.05 28.11 23.70
N GLU A 1028 31.93 28.53 24.96
CA GLU A 1028 32.72 29.54 25.67
C GLU A 1028 32.37 31.04 25.53
N ARG A 1029 32.23 31.65 26.73
CA ARG A 1029 32.20 33.07 27.12
C ARG A 1029 30.83 33.76 27.21
N ALA A 1030 30.30 33.81 28.44
CA ALA A 1030 30.20 35.06 29.20
C ALA A 1030 29.62 34.77 30.60
N ALA A 1031 30.51 34.49 31.56
CA ALA A 1031 30.31 34.89 32.94
C ALA A 1031 30.84 36.32 33.10
N CYS A 1032 30.18 37.08 33.96
CA CYS A 1032 30.45 38.45 34.41
C CYS A 1032 29.75 39.61 33.66
N ASP A 1033 29.20 40.47 34.52
CA ASP A 1033 28.84 41.89 34.36
C ASP A 1033 27.49 42.24 33.70
N ASN A 1034 26.44 42.32 34.53
CA ASN A 1034 26.07 43.62 35.12
C ASN A 1034 24.91 43.50 36.13
N ALA A 1035 25.22 43.85 37.38
CA ALA A 1035 24.24 44.24 38.39
C ALA A 1035 23.76 45.67 38.09
N GLY A 1036 22.45 45.95 38.22
CA GLY A 1036 21.94 47.30 37.98
C GLY A 1036 20.42 47.50 38.02
N VAL A 1037 19.83 47.33 39.21
CA VAL A 1037 18.92 48.30 39.87
C VAL A 1037 17.62 48.80 39.18
N HIS A 1038 16.54 48.71 39.98
CA HIS A 1038 15.22 49.39 39.96
C HIS A 1038 14.12 48.87 39.02
N ALA A 1039 13.08 48.18 39.52
CA ALA A 1039 11.97 48.61 40.40
C ALA A 1039 10.82 49.30 39.65
N GLY A 1040 9.61 48.71 39.70
CA GLY A 1040 8.39 49.48 39.41
C GLY A 1040 7.12 48.70 39.02
N ARG A 1041 6.39 48.20 40.03
CA ARG A 1041 4.90 48.18 40.21
C ARG A 1041 3.97 47.65 39.10
N ARG A 1042 3.19 46.60 39.44
CA ARG A 1042 1.71 46.54 39.69
C ARG A 1042 0.86 46.83 38.45
N ILE A 1043 -0.08 45.98 38.02
CA ILE A 1043 -1.12 45.21 38.73
C ILE A 1043 -1.22 43.80 38.17
#